data_AF-A0A0E0KYG3-F1
#
_entry.id   AF-A0A0E0KYG3-F1
#
_cell.length_a   1.000
_cell.length_b   1.000
_cell.length_c   1.000
_cell.angle_alpha   90.00
_cell.angle_beta   90.00
_cell.angle_gamma   90.00
#
_symmetry.space_group_name_H-M   'P 1'
#
loop_
_entity.id
_entity.type
_entity.pdbx_description
1 polymer ?
#
loop_
_entity_poly.entity_id
_entity_poly.type
_entity_poly.pdbx_seq_one_letter_code
_entity_poly.pdbx_strand_id
1 'polypeptide(L)'
;MRDASSGLLNYARFSGLLASCGRGGDLRLGTALHAAFVKNPAHFRLCESRPWLRHVLVAWNALVAMYARCGRREDAARVFDEMRVRDAVSWNSLIAASHGAGDALALFRRMLRSDARAYDRATFTTVLSACARAGAASLPACAMVHGLVVSCGFEAEVPVGNALMTAYFERGSPASAERVFHGMAGKNVITWTAMISGMARAELYKESFRIFQQMIRTVDANKATYSCALLACAGSLAAREGQQVHGLVVKAGFEADLHVESGLMDVYSKCGLMDDALTVFRSCREPDEVFLTVILVGFAQNGLEEKAFELFAEMVGAGNEIDENTVSAVLGAFGASAPFALGKQIHAMVIKKCFGGNTYVCNGFVDMYSKCGELRESVQVFDEMPSKNSVSWNCIIAAFARHGHGSEVFRLFESMKADGAKPTDVTFLSLLHACSHVGSAKKGLEILNSMSSQYGILPRMEHYACVVDMLGRAGLLDDAKSFIEDGPFMDSALLWQALMGACSFHGNSEVGKHAAEKLLLLDPNCTAAYVLLSNIYSSEGRWDDRAKVMKRMREMGLRKDTGKSWIELEKEVRSFVVRSTSHPDSAAVDDVLHHLSSDQDLMENTALVLKEVCTLKAIEIRRLRCVRLNCHLPLVSRAAAAPWLSSASTGYRMMAASRQPEGSKNSFPAASSCRRRRSQGENGVVRTPAGRSFLYQHH
;
A
#
# COMPACT_ATOMS: atom_id res chain seq x y z
N MET A 1 -6.14 26.42 -50.64
CA MET A 1 -4.81 26.80 -51.16
C MET A 1 -4.85 27.40 -52.59
N ARG A 2 -6.01 27.80 -53.15
CA ARG A 2 -6.09 28.36 -54.51
C ARG A 2 -6.21 29.89 -54.61
N ASP A 3 -6.45 30.61 -53.50
CA ASP A 3 -6.45 32.08 -53.50
C ASP A 3 -5.10 32.64 -53.05
N ALA A 4 -4.45 33.35 -53.99
CA ALA A 4 -3.06 33.80 -53.93
C ALA A 4 -2.96 35.33 -53.79
N SER A 5 -3.43 35.88 -52.67
CA SER A 5 -3.24 37.32 -52.38
C SER A 5 -2.51 37.63 -51.07
N SER A 6 -2.14 36.64 -50.26
CA SER A 6 -1.21 36.85 -49.14
C SER A 6 -0.40 35.59 -48.82
N GLY A 7 0.82 35.48 -49.37
CA GLY A 7 1.72 34.34 -49.13
C GLY A 7 1.95 34.04 -47.63
N LEU A 8 1.97 35.06 -46.78
CA LEU A 8 2.11 34.96 -45.32
C LEU A 8 0.96 34.18 -44.64
N LEU A 9 -0.28 34.35 -45.09
CA LEU A 9 -1.45 33.69 -44.53
C LEU A 9 -1.43 32.18 -44.80
N ASN A 10 -0.79 31.77 -45.90
CA ASN A 10 -0.69 30.37 -46.31
C ASN A 10 0.28 29.58 -45.42
N TYR A 11 1.45 30.13 -45.05
CA TYR A 11 2.40 29.43 -44.14
C TYR A 11 1.85 29.31 -42.71
N ALA A 12 1.25 30.38 -42.17
CA ALA A 12 0.72 30.36 -40.82
C ALA A 12 -0.46 29.38 -40.67
N ARG A 13 -1.38 29.36 -41.64
CA ARG A 13 -2.48 28.37 -41.67
C ARG A 13 -1.96 26.96 -41.85
N PHE A 14 -0.98 26.76 -42.73
CA PHE A 14 -0.37 25.45 -42.97
C PHE A 14 0.33 24.90 -41.71
N SER A 15 1.18 25.70 -41.06
CA SER A 15 1.83 25.34 -39.79
C SER A 15 0.81 25.12 -38.66
N GLY A 16 -0.28 25.90 -38.63
CA GLY A 16 -1.38 25.72 -37.68
C GLY A 16 -2.11 24.38 -37.85
N LEU A 17 -2.41 23.99 -39.10
CA LEU A 17 -3.02 22.71 -39.43
C LEU A 17 -2.10 21.52 -39.10
N LEU A 18 -0.80 21.64 -39.38
CA LEU A 18 0.16 20.61 -38.99
C LEU A 18 0.29 20.48 -37.47
N ALA A 19 0.24 21.61 -36.74
CA ALA A 19 0.25 21.61 -35.29
C ALA A 19 -1.01 20.97 -34.71
N SER A 20 -2.19 21.16 -35.31
CA SER A 20 -3.42 20.47 -34.89
C SER A 20 -3.36 18.98 -35.20
N CYS A 21 -2.84 18.58 -36.37
CA CYS A 21 -2.62 17.17 -36.69
C CYS A 21 -1.70 16.50 -35.67
N GLY A 22 -0.58 17.14 -35.33
CA GLY A 22 0.36 16.63 -34.33
C GLY A 22 -0.25 16.55 -32.92
N ARG A 23 -1.09 17.51 -32.52
CA ARG A 23 -1.79 17.44 -31.22
C ARG A 23 -2.87 16.37 -31.18
N GLY A 24 -3.58 16.14 -32.29
CA GLY A 24 -4.63 15.14 -32.41
C GLY A 24 -4.15 13.75 -32.83
N GLY A 25 -2.86 13.57 -33.12
CA GLY A 25 -2.32 12.31 -33.65
C GLY A 25 -2.82 11.94 -35.06
N ASP A 26 -3.39 12.89 -35.81
CA ASP A 26 -3.97 12.65 -37.13
C ASP A 26 -2.88 12.56 -38.22
N LEU A 27 -2.29 11.38 -38.30
CA LEU A 27 -1.23 11.08 -39.28
C LEU A 27 -1.76 11.10 -40.72
N ARG A 28 -3.04 10.82 -40.96
CA ARG A 28 -3.62 10.79 -42.32
C ARG A 28 -3.70 12.20 -42.89
N LEU A 29 -4.25 13.13 -42.11
CA LEU A 29 -4.30 14.54 -42.52
C LEU A 29 -2.89 15.13 -42.59
N GLY A 30 -2.02 14.81 -41.61
CA GLY A 30 -0.64 15.27 -41.58
C GLY A 30 0.18 14.83 -42.82
N THR A 31 0.07 13.58 -43.25
CA THR A 31 0.75 13.07 -44.45
C THR A 31 0.17 13.64 -45.74
N ALA A 32 -1.14 13.89 -45.81
CA ALA A 32 -1.77 14.58 -46.94
C ALA A 32 -1.29 16.03 -47.07
N LEU A 33 -1.15 16.74 -45.95
CA LEU A 33 -0.57 18.08 -45.90
C LEU A 33 0.91 18.08 -46.29
N HIS A 34 1.69 17.08 -45.86
CA HIS A 34 3.08 16.91 -46.29
C HIS A 34 3.17 16.64 -47.81
N ALA A 35 2.31 15.79 -48.37
CA ALA A 35 2.27 15.56 -49.81
C ALA A 35 1.89 16.83 -50.59
N ALA A 36 0.95 17.63 -50.07
CA ALA A 36 0.59 18.93 -50.66
C ALA A 36 1.75 19.94 -50.59
N PHE A 37 2.53 19.90 -49.52
CA PHE A 37 3.74 20.72 -49.35
C PHE A 37 4.81 20.38 -50.41
N VAL A 38 5.10 19.09 -50.61
CA VAL A 38 6.08 18.62 -51.60
C VAL A 38 5.61 18.88 -53.04
N LYS A 39 4.31 18.74 -53.33
CA LYS A 39 3.74 18.96 -54.67
C LYS A 39 3.66 20.43 -55.11
N ASN A 40 3.87 21.39 -54.20
CA ASN A 40 3.83 22.82 -54.49
C ASN A 40 5.20 23.51 -54.26
N PRO A 41 6.26 23.12 -54.97
CA PRO A 41 7.63 23.58 -54.71
C PRO A 41 7.83 25.09 -54.89
N ALA A 42 7.04 25.76 -55.72
CA ALA A 42 7.12 27.20 -55.95
C ALA A 42 6.82 28.04 -54.68
N HIS A 43 6.07 27.48 -53.72
CA HIS A 43 5.72 28.14 -52.47
C HIS A 43 6.59 27.70 -51.28
N PHE A 44 7.34 26.60 -51.36
CA PHE A 44 8.02 26.03 -50.19
C PHE A 44 9.50 25.66 -50.42
N ARG A 45 10.05 25.88 -51.63
CA ARG A 45 11.49 25.78 -51.87
C ARG A 45 12.24 27.01 -51.36
N LEU A 46 13.41 26.76 -50.78
CA LEU A 46 14.41 27.76 -50.43
C LEU A 46 14.93 28.45 -51.71
N CYS A 47 14.28 29.54 -52.12
CA CYS A 47 14.85 30.49 -53.07
C CYS A 47 15.66 31.53 -52.27
N GLU A 48 16.85 31.90 -52.74
CA GLU A 48 17.85 32.75 -52.04
C GLU A 48 17.37 34.18 -51.71
N SER A 49 16.12 34.54 -52.03
CA SER A 49 15.53 35.82 -51.65
C SER A 49 15.20 35.86 -50.14
N ARG A 50 15.91 36.73 -49.41
CA ARG A 50 15.87 36.91 -47.95
C ARG A 50 14.50 37.16 -47.26
N PRO A 51 13.39 37.62 -47.88
CA PRO A 51 12.17 37.95 -47.11
C PRO A 51 11.37 36.75 -46.58
N TRP A 52 11.39 35.60 -47.26
CA TRP A 52 10.45 34.49 -47.00
C TRP A 52 11.08 33.29 -46.27
N LEU A 53 12.39 33.30 -46.06
CA LEU A 53 13.16 32.20 -45.47
C LEU A 53 12.62 31.78 -44.08
N ARG A 54 12.23 32.75 -43.25
CA ARG A 54 11.68 32.49 -41.91
C ARG A 54 10.33 31.76 -41.96
N HIS A 55 9.45 32.13 -42.89
CA HIS A 55 8.13 31.52 -43.01
C HIS A 55 8.21 30.09 -43.54
N VAL A 56 9.12 29.84 -44.49
CA VAL A 56 9.41 28.51 -45.00
C VAL A 56 9.99 27.62 -43.88
N LEU A 57 10.94 28.13 -43.10
CA LEU A 57 11.53 27.38 -41.97
C LEU A 57 10.51 26.99 -40.90
N VAL A 58 9.54 27.87 -40.59
CA VAL A 58 8.44 27.58 -39.66
C VAL A 58 7.53 26.45 -40.18
N ALA A 59 7.30 26.37 -41.50
CA ALA A 59 6.52 25.28 -42.09
C ALA A 59 7.25 23.94 -42.02
N TRP A 60 8.56 23.93 -42.30
CA TRP A 60 9.41 22.73 -42.13
C TRP A 60 9.48 22.28 -40.67
N ASN A 61 9.67 23.19 -39.72
CA ASN A 61 9.65 22.89 -38.29
C ASN A 61 8.31 22.29 -37.85
N ALA A 62 7.19 22.78 -38.38
CA ALA A 62 5.86 22.22 -38.11
C ALA A 62 5.68 20.79 -38.66
N LEU A 63 6.28 20.46 -39.80
CA LEU A 63 6.28 19.09 -40.36
C LEU A 63 7.08 18.13 -39.48
N VAL A 64 8.30 18.51 -39.08
CA VAL A 64 9.13 17.71 -38.17
C VAL A 64 8.38 17.48 -36.84
N ALA A 65 7.81 18.53 -36.25
CA ALA A 65 7.06 18.45 -35.01
C ALA A 65 5.78 17.61 -35.13
N MET A 66 5.09 17.64 -36.29
CA MET A 66 3.91 16.81 -36.54
C MET A 66 4.27 15.33 -36.55
N TYR A 67 5.26 14.93 -37.35
CA TYR A 67 5.70 13.53 -37.39
C TYR A 67 6.25 13.06 -36.03
N ALA A 68 6.99 13.91 -35.33
CA ALA A 68 7.48 13.64 -33.98
C ALA A 68 6.35 13.35 -32.99
N ARG A 69 5.30 14.19 -32.96
CA ARG A 69 4.16 14.03 -32.06
C ARG A 69 3.25 12.86 -32.44
N CYS A 70 3.17 12.51 -33.71
CA CYS A 70 2.47 11.31 -34.18
C CYS A 70 3.27 10.01 -33.98
N GLY A 71 4.43 10.04 -33.30
CA GLY A 71 5.26 8.87 -33.02
C GLY A 71 6.06 8.34 -34.23
N ARG A 72 6.03 9.05 -35.36
CA ARG A 72 6.69 8.68 -36.62
C ARG A 72 8.09 9.29 -36.72
N ARG A 73 8.98 8.80 -35.86
CA ARG A 73 10.33 9.35 -35.66
C ARG A 73 11.21 9.29 -36.91
N GLU A 74 11.19 8.18 -37.63
CA GLU A 74 11.95 8.03 -38.87
C GLU A 74 11.50 9.01 -39.95
N ASP A 75 10.20 9.28 -40.05
CA ASP A 75 9.67 10.29 -40.95
C ASP A 75 10.10 11.70 -40.53
N ALA A 76 10.06 11.99 -39.23
CA ALA A 76 10.54 13.26 -38.69
C ALA A 76 12.03 13.48 -39.00
N ALA A 77 12.86 12.43 -38.86
CA ALA A 77 14.28 12.46 -39.21
C ALA A 77 14.50 12.66 -40.71
N ARG A 78 13.72 11.98 -41.58
CA ARG A 78 13.78 12.18 -43.05
C ARG A 78 13.45 13.61 -43.45
N VAL A 79 12.35 14.15 -42.94
CA VAL A 79 11.95 15.55 -43.20
C VAL A 79 13.02 16.52 -42.70
N PHE A 80 13.60 16.25 -41.51
CA PHE A 80 14.69 17.06 -40.97
C PHE A 80 15.96 17.01 -41.83
N ASP A 81 16.30 15.83 -42.36
CA ASP A 81 17.49 15.65 -43.19
C ASP A 81 17.34 16.36 -44.56
N GLU A 82 16.11 16.50 -45.08
CA GLU A 82 15.79 17.30 -46.29
C GLU A 82 15.91 18.83 -46.08
N MET A 83 15.90 19.32 -44.84
CA MET A 83 16.02 20.75 -44.55
C MET A 83 17.44 21.26 -44.85
N ARG A 84 17.56 22.26 -45.74
CA ARG A 84 18.86 22.91 -46.05
C ARG A 84 19.35 23.86 -44.97
N VAL A 85 18.42 24.54 -44.29
CA VAL A 85 18.70 25.44 -43.16
C VAL A 85 17.96 24.90 -41.95
N ARG A 86 18.67 24.77 -40.84
CA ARG A 86 18.16 24.22 -39.57
C ARG A 86 18.44 25.24 -38.48
N ASP A 87 17.45 25.46 -37.62
CA ASP A 87 17.59 26.31 -36.44
C ASP A 87 17.43 25.48 -35.16
N ALA A 88 17.58 26.13 -34.00
CA ALA A 88 17.38 25.51 -32.70
C ALA A 88 16.01 24.81 -32.61
N VAL A 89 14.96 25.38 -33.22
CA VAL A 89 13.60 24.82 -33.20
C VAL A 89 13.52 23.53 -34.01
N SER A 90 14.17 23.45 -35.17
CA SER A 90 14.30 22.21 -35.96
C SER A 90 14.92 21.10 -35.11
N TRP A 91 16.05 21.40 -34.45
CA TRP A 91 16.77 20.44 -33.63
C TRP A 91 15.98 20.02 -32.39
N ASN A 92 15.38 20.97 -31.68
CA ASN A 92 14.58 20.73 -30.48
C ASN A 92 13.35 19.85 -30.80
N SER A 93 12.73 20.04 -31.97
CA SER A 93 11.60 19.20 -32.42
C SER A 93 12.02 17.76 -32.67
N LEU A 94 13.21 17.54 -33.22
CA LEU A 94 13.76 16.20 -33.44
C LEU A 94 14.23 15.55 -32.13
N ILE A 95 14.92 16.29 -31.25
CA ILE A 95 15.36 15.82 -29.93
C ILE A 95 14.16 15.44 -29.06
N ALA A 96 13.08 16.21 -29.09
CA ALA A 96 11.85 15.89 -28.35
C ALA A 96 11.26 14.53 -28.76
N ALA A 97 11.44 14.12 -30.02
CA ALA A 97 10.96 12.84 -30.56
C ALA A 97 11.81 11.62 -30.13
N SER A 98 12.96 11.84 -29.50
CA SER A 98 13.93 10.80 -29.16
C SER A 98 13.37 9.71 -28.22
N HIS A 99 13.87 8.48 -28.40
CA HIS A 99 13.43 7.31 -27.63
C HIS A 99 13.96 7.31 -26.19
N GLY A 100 15.00 8.11 -25.90
CA GLY A 100 15.59 8.20 -24.57
C GLY A 100 16.84 9.06 -24.55
N ALA A 101 17.47 9.13 -23.38
CA ALA A 101 18.63 9.98 -23.12
C ALA A 101 19.78 9.79 -24.14
N GLY A 102 20.09 8.55 -24.52
CA GLY A 102 21.19 8.26 -25.44
C GLY A 102 20.97 8.85 -26.84
N ASP A 103 19.77 8.68 -27.38
CA ASP A 103 19.37 9.21 -28.69
C ASP A 103 19.28 10.74 -28.68
N ALA A 104 18.68 11.31 -27.62
CA ALA A 104 18.64 12.76 -27.40
C ALA A 104 20.06 13.38 -27.37
N LEU A 105 20.98 12.75 -26.66
CA LEU A 105 22.38 13.18 -26.56
C LEU A 105 23.14 13.00 -27.88
N ALA A 106 22.84 11.95 -28.65
CA ALA A 106 23.43 11.76 -29.98
C ALA A 106 23.00 12.86 -30.95
N LEU A 107 21.70 13.20 -30.97
CA LEU A 107 21.16 14.31 -31.74
C LEU A 107 21.73 15.66 -31.29
N PHE A 108 21.87 15.87 -29.98
CA PHE A 108 22.50 17.08 -29.44
C PHE A 108 23.99 17.18 -29.84
N ARG A 109 24.73 16.07 -29.84
CA ARG A 109 26.11 16.05 -30.38
C ARG A 109 26.14 16.35 -31.88
N ARG A 110 25.17 15.85 -32.65
CA ARG A 110 25.04 16.14 -34.09
C ARG A 110 24.79 17.63 -34.33
N MET A 111 23.95 18.24 -33.50
CA MET A 111 23.70 19.68 -33.50
C MET A 111 24.97 20.49 -33.23
N LEU A 112 25.71 20.18 -32.17
CA LEU A 112 26.97 20.85 -31.83
C LEU A 112 28.05 20.74 -32.91
N ARG A 113 28.09 19.62 -33.66
CA ARG A 113 29.00 19.44 -34.80
C ARG A 113 28.60 20.27 -36.02
N SER A 114 27.31 20.54 -36.20
CA SER A 114 26.82 21.33 -37.34
C SER A 114 26.97 22.83 -37.14
N ASP A 115 26.70 23.31 -35.93
CA ASP A 115 26.88 24.70 -35.52
C ASP A 115 27.08 24.74 -33.99
N ALA A 116 28.27 25.17 -33.58
CA ALA A 116 28.70 25.19 -32.20
C ALA A 116 27.92 26.18 -31.31
N ARG A 117 27.05 27.04 -31.88
CA ARG A 117 26.20 27.98 -31.14
C ARG A 117 24.71 27.84 -31.45
N ALA A 118 24.28 26.75 -32.07
CA ALA A 118 22.88 26.55 -32.42
C ALA A 118 21.95 26.29 -31.23
N TYR A 119 22.46 26.09 -30.01
CA TYR A 119 21.66 25.72 -28.84
C TYR A 119 21.08 26.93 -28.11
N ASP A 120 19.92 26.72 -27.49
CA ASP A 120 19.26 27.71 -26.65
C ASP A 120 18.73 27.08 -25.35
N ARG A 121 18.05 27.89 -24.54
CA ARG A 121 17.37 27.42 -23.31
C ARG A 121 16.41 26.27 -23.59
N ALA A 122 15.73 26.27 -24.73
CA ALA A 122 14.77 25.24 -25.10
C ALA A 122 15.49 23.93 -25.45
N THR A 123 16.70 23.99 -26.02
CA THR A 123 17.53 22.80 -26.28
C THR A 123 17.89 22.08 -24.99
N PHE A 124 18.36 22.78 -23.96
CA PHE A 124 18.68 22.12 -22.69
C PHE A 124 17.44 21.54 -21.99
N THR A 125 16.32 22.27 -21.96
CA THR A 125 15.07 21.75 -21.37
C THR A 125 14.54 20.52 -22.11
N THR A 126 14.65 20.46 -23.45
CA THR A 126 14.19 19.32 -24.25
C THR A 126 15.09 18.09 -24.09
N VAL A 127 16.41 18.27 -24.06
CA VAL A 127 17.37 17.19 -23.75
C VAL A 127 17.13 16.65 -22.34
N LEU A 128 16.96 17.52 -21.34
CA LEU A 128 16.69 17.12 -19.94
C LEU A 128 15.35 16.40 -19.79
N SER A 129 14.31 16.84 -20.50
CA SER A 129 13.03 16.12 -20.54
C SER A 129 13.18 14.72 -21.14
N ALA A 130 14.00 14.56 -22.18
CA ALA A 130 14.32 13.24 -22.73
C ALA A 130 15.13 12.37 -21.76
N CYS A 131 16.02 12.97 -20.97
CA CYS A 131 16.71 12.28 -19.89
C CYS A 131 15.76 11.87 -18.75
N ALA A 132 14.81 12.72 -18.38
CA ALA A 132 13.82 12.43 -17.34
C ALA A 132 12.91 11.24 -17.71
N ARG A 133 12.58 11.11 -19.01
CA ARG A 133 11.78 9.99 -19.57
C ARG A 133 12.55 8.68 -19.71
N ALA A 134 13.87 8.70 -19.69
CA ALA A 134 14.68 7.50 -19.77
C ALA A 134 14.81 6.84 -18.39
N GLY A 135 14.82 5.50 -18.32
CA GLY A 135 14.95 4.77 -17.05
C GLY A 135 16.21 5.10 -16.23
N ALA A 136 16.39 4.42 -15.10
CA ALA A 136 17.43 4.71 -14.09
C ALA A 136 18.88 4.81 -14.62
N ALA A 137 19.20 4.17 -15.75
CA ALA A 137 20.52 4.19 -16.40
C ALA A 137 20.98 5.57 -16.92
N SER A 138 20.15 6.61 -16.82
CA SER A 138 20.41 7.95 -17.39
C SER A 138 20.85 9.03 -16.39
N LEU A 139 21.12 8.69 -15.12
CA LEU A 139 21.69 9.65 -14.15
C LEU A 139 23.03 10.25 -14.61
N PRO A 140 23.98 9.48 -15.20
CA PRO A 140 25.21 10.06 -15.77
C PRO A 140 24.94 11.02 -16.93
N ALA A 141 23.91 10.74 -17.74
CA ALA A 141 23.48 11.63 -18.80
C ALA A 141 22.97 12.96 -18.25
N CYS A 142 22.16 12.94 -17.17
CA CYS A 142 21.71 14.15 -16.48
C CYS A 142 22.89 14.98 -15.95
N ALA A 143 23.87 14.33 -15.31
CA ALA A 143 25.08 15.00 -14.81
C ALA A 143 25.94 15.61 -15.93
N MET A 144 26.08 14.91 -17.06
CA MET A 144 26.79 15.42 -18.22
C MET A 144 26.09 16.66 -18.81
N VAL A 145 24.77 16.61 -18.96
CA VAL A 145 23.99 17.76 -19.46
C VAL A 145 24.05 18.93 -18.47
N HIS A 146 24.00 18.68 -17.16
CA HIS A 146 24.20 19.69 -16.14
C HIS A 146 25.58 20.37 -16.25
N GLY A 147 26.66 19.60 -16.43
CA GLY A 147 28.00 20.16 -16.68
C GLY A 147 28.07 21.03 -17.94
N LEU A 148 27.33 20.66 -18.99
CA LEU A 148 27.21 21.45 -20.22
C LEU A 148 26.40 22.73 -20.02
N VAL A 149 25.30 22.69 -19.26
CA VAL A 149 24.51 23.87 -18.89
C VAL A 149 25.42 24.92 -18.23
N VAL A 150 26.23 24.50 -17.26
CA VAL A 150 27.18 25.39 -16.56
C VAL A 150 28.28 25.88 -17.50
N SER A 151 28.85 24.99 -18.32
CA SER A 151 29.91 25.37 -19.26
C SER A 151 29.43 26.33 -20.36
N CYS A 152 28.13 26.32 -20.69
CA CYS A 152 27.51 27.16 -21.71
C CYS A 152 26.88 28.44 -21.15
N GLY A 153 26.90 28.68 -19.83
CA GLY A 153 26.36 29.90 -19.22
C GLY A 153 24.84 29.93 -19.07
N PHE A 154 24.16 28.76 -19.00
CA PHE A 154 22.70 28.66 -18.85
C PHE A 154 22.25 28.38 -17.40
N GLU A 155 23.16 28.41 -16.43
CA GLU A 155 22.88 28.14 -15.01
C GLU A 155 21.97 29.18 -14.34
N ALA A 156 21.97 30.42 -14.84
CA ALA A 156 21.10 31.49 -14.34
C ALA A 156 19.65 31.39 -14.85
N GLU A 157 19.40 30.58 -15.88
CA GLU A 157 18.09 30.46 -16.52
C GLU A 157 17.13 29.57 -15.70
N VAL A 158 16.12 30.19 -15.09
CA VAL A 158 15.13 29.50 -14.24
C VAL A 158 14.48 28.28 -14.91
N PRO A 159 14.07 28.32 -16.20
CA PRO A 159 13.48 27.16 -16.87
C PRO A 159 14.44 25.97 -16.98
N VAL A 160 15.75 26.23 -17.16
CA VAL A 160 16.77 25.19 -17.25
C VAL A 160 17.01 24.57 -15.86
N GLY A 161 17.09 25.39 -14.82
CA GLY A 161 17.16 24.93 -13.43
C GLY A 161 15.97 24.05 -13.02
N ASN A 162 14.74 24.46 -13.37
CA ASN A 162 13.54 23.66 -13.11
C ASN A 162 13.56 22.31 -13.86
N ALA A 163 14.04 22.29 -15.11
CA ALA A 163 14.19 21.05 -15.88
C ALA A 163 15.27 20.13 -15.28
N LEU A 164 16.38 20.69 -14.79
CA LEU A 164 17.43 19.94 -14.10
C LEU A 164 16.92 19.30 -12.81
N MET A 165 16.21 20.07 -11.97
CA MET A 165 15.60 19.54 -10.74
C MET A 165 14.65 18.38 -11.05
N THR A 166 13.73 18.58 -12.00
CA THR A 166 12.76 17.56 -12.41
C THR A 166 13.48 16.31 -12.91
N ALA A 167 14.50 16.46 -13.76
CA ALA A 167 15.29 15.33 -14.25
C ALA A 167 15.98 14.58 -13.10
N TYR A 168 16.60 15.28 -12.15
CA TYR A 168 17.25 14.62 -11.01
C TYR A 168 16.26 13.90 -10.08
N PHE A 169 15.08 14.48 -9.81
CA PHE A 169 14.03 13.80 -9.04
C PHE A 169 13.52 12.54 -9.74
N GLU A 170 13.21 12.61 -11.03
CA GLU A 170 12.73 11.44 -11.80
C GLU A 170 13.78 10.32 -11.86
N ARG A 171 15.08 10.66 -11.75
CA ARG A 171 16.18 9.67 -11.68
C ARG A 171 16.55 9.26 -10.26
N GLY A 172 15.80 9.66 -9.25
CA GLY A 172 16.00 9.25 -7.86
C GLY A 172 17.21 9.89 -7.17
N SER A 173 17.62 11.10 -7.59
CA SER A 173 18.73 11.85 -6.96
C SER A 173 18.24 13.19 -6.37
N PRO A 174 17.45 13.17 -5.28
CA PRO A 174 16.93 14.39 -4.65
C PRO A 174 18.05 15.33 -4.16
N ALA A 175 19.16 14.79 -3.66
CA ALA A 175 20.31 15.57 -3.23
C ALA A 175 20.96 16.38 -4.38
N SER A 176 20.92 15.87 -5.62
CA SER A 176 21.41 16.62 -6.78
C SER A 176 20.42 17.71 -7.19
N ALA A 177 19.11 17.44 -7.11
CA ALA A 177 18.09 18.45 -7.34
C ALA A 177 18.20 19.60 -6.33
N GLU A 178 18.45 19.29 -5.05
CA GLU A 178 18.64 20.28 -3.99
C GLU A 178 19.86 21.18 -4.23
N ARG A 179 20.98 20.60 -4.69
CA ARG A 179 22.15 21.40 -5.09
C ARG A 179 21.85 22.36 -6.23
N VAL A 180 21.11 21.91 -7.25
CA VAL A 180 20.65 22.79 -8.34
C VAL A 180 19.78 23.90 -7.77
N PHE A 181 18.79 23.55 -6.95
CA PHE A 181 17.88 24.51 -6.33
C PHE A 181 18.64 25.62 -5.58
N HIS A 182 19.57 25.27 -4.68
CA HIS A 182 20.35 26.26 -3.94
C HIS A 182 21.24 27.11 -4.85
N GLY A 183 21.81 26.54 -5.92
CA GLY A 183 22.65 27.25 -6.90
C GLY A 183 21.90 28.24 -7.80
N MET A 184 20.57 28.15 -7.92
CA MET A 184 19.79 29.08 -8.75
C MET A 184 19.74 30.50 -8.15
N ALA A 185 20.17 31.49 -8.92
CA ALA A 185 20.15 32.90 -8.52
C ALA A 185 18.73 33.49 -8.38
N GLY A 186 17.79 33.06 -9.23
CA GLY A 186 16.38 33.44 -9.17
C GLY A 186 15.48 32.22 -8.94
N LYS A 187 14.53 32.34 -8.02
CA LYS A 187 13.53 31.30 -7.71
C LYS A 187 12.14 31.92 -7.72
N ASN A 188 11.25 31.39 -8.56
CA ASN A 188 9.85 31.79 -8.58
C ASN A 188 8.97 30.71 -7.91
N VAL A 189 7.66 30.98 -7.78
CA VAL A 189 6.69 30.04 -7.19
C VAL A 189 6.77 28.64 -7.82
N ILE A 190 7.00 28.56 -9.14
CA ILE A 190 7.13 27.28 -9.87
C ILE A 190 8.38 26.53 -9.42
N THR A 191 9.52 27.21 -9.28
CA THR A 191 10.79 26.62 -8.80
C THR A 191 10.64 26.04 -7.39
N TRP A 192 10.04 26.80 -6.46
CA TRP A 192 9.78 26.33 -5.11
C TRP A 192 8.80 25.16 -5.09
N THR A 193 7.69 25.25 -5.82
CA THR A 193 6.67 24.19 -5.88
C THR A 193 7.25 22.90 -6.48
N ALA A 194 8.08 22.99 -7.53
CA ALA A 194 8.76 21.84 -8.12
C ALA A 194 9.71 21.16 -7.12
N MET A 195 10.43 21.94 -6.31
CA MET A 195 11.32 21.42 -5.28
C MET A 195 10.54 20.71 -4.15
N ILE A 196 9.48 21.34 -3.63
CA ILE A 196 8.64 20.78 -2.56
C ILE A 196 7.95 19.49 -3.05
N SER A 197 7.36 19.53 -4.25
CA SER A 197 6.70 18.38 -4.88
C SER A 197 7.69 17.24 -5.15
N GLY A 198 8.87 17.55 -5.69
CA GLY A 198 9.92 16.55 -5.95
C GLY A 198 10.41 15.86 -4.68
N MET A 199 10.61 16.61 -3.60
CA MET A 199 10.99 16.06 -2.29
C MET A 199 9.88 15.19 -1.69
N ALA A 200 8.61 15.63 -1.77
CA ALA A 200 7.47 14.85 -1.29
C ALA A 200 7.32 13.52 -2.06
N ARG A 201 7.47 13.55 -3.39
CA ARG A 201 7.46 12.34 -4.24
C ARG A 201 8.64 11.40 -4.00
N ALA A 202 9.76 11.92 -3.51
CA ALA A 202 10.91 11.15 -3.08
C ALA A 202 10.79 10.65 -1.62
N GLU A 203 9.62 10.81 -1.00
CA GLU A 203 9.32 10.44 0.40
C GLU A 203 10.20 11.15 1.45
N LEU A 204 10.87 12.23 1.06
CA LEU A 204 11.65 13.10 1.94
C LEU A 204 10.74 14.18 2.53
N TYR A 205 9.74 13.75 3.29
CA TYR A 205 8.64 14.59 3.77
C TYR A 205 9.11 15.72 4.69
N LYS A 206 10.07 15.44 5.58
CA LYS A 206 10.60 16.46 6.51
C LYS A 206 11.35 17.56 5.76
N GLU A 207 12.17 17.18 4.80
CA GLU A 207 12.92 18.09 3.94
C GLU A 207 11.96 18.90 3.06
N SER A 208 10.96 18.25 2.45
CA SER A 208 9.90 18.92 1.68
C SER A 208 9.21 20.03 2.51
N PHE A 209 8.83 19.72 3.75
CA PHE A 209 8.19 20.68 4.64
C PHE A 209 9.13 21.83 5.05
N ARG A 210 10.42 21.56 5.28
CA ARG A 210 11.42 22.62 5.56
C ARG A 210 11.54 23.59 4.38
N ILE A 211 11.58 23.09 3.15
CA ILE A 211 11.63 23.94 1.95
C ILE A 211 10.34 24.77 1.82
N PHE A 212 9.17 24.20 2.14
CA PHE A 212 7.91 24.93 2.20
C PHE A 212 7.96 26.08 3.23
N GLN A 213 8.46 25.82 4.45
CA GLN A 213 8.63 26.84 5.47
C GLN A 213 9.59 27.97 5.04
N GLN A 214 10.62 27.65 4.25
CA GLN A 214 11.51 28.65 3.68
C GLN A 214 10.79 29.47 2.59
N MET A 215 9.99 28.83 1.75
CA MET A 215 9.22 29.49 0.68
C MET A 215 8.27 30.54 1.26
N ILE A 216 7.42 30.18 2.22
CA ILE A 216 6.37 31.06 2.76
C ILE A 216 6.92 32.32 3.48
N ARG A 217 8.22 32.34 3.81
CA ARG A 217 8.89 33.53 4.34
C ARG A 217 9.31 34.53 3.25
N THR A 218 9.28 34.12 1.99
CA THR A 218 9.85 34.87 0.86
C THR A 218 8.86 35.09 -0.28
N VAL A 219 7.95 34.14 -0.52
CA VAL A 219 7.02 34.13 -1.65
C VAL A 219 5.71 33.48 -1.22
N ASP A 220 4.59 34.02 -1.70
CA ASP A 220 3.27 33.44 -1.46
C ASP A 220 3.11 32.07 -2.13
N ALA A 221 2.57 31.12 -1.37
CA ALA A 221 2.26 29.77 -1.82
C ALA A 221 0.98 29.76 -2.69
N ASN A 222 0.97 28.91 -3.72
CA ASN A 222 -0.24 28.65 -4.49
C ASN A 222 -0.91 27.34 -4.02
N LYS A 223 -2.07 27.02 -4.61
CA LYS A 223 -2.84 25.81 -4.32
C LYS A 223 -2.01 24.52 -4.41
N ALA A 224 -1.19 24.40 -5.46
CA ALA A 224 -0.32 23.23 -5.66
C ALA A 224 0.79 23.15 -4.60
N THR A 225 1.34 24.29 -4.18
CA THR A 225 2.31 24.37 -3.08
C THR A 225 1.71 23.84 -1.78
N TYR A 226 0.50 24.31 -1.40
CA TYR A 226 -0.18 23.86 -0.19
C TYR A 226 -0.50 22.37 -0.24
N SER A 227 -0.97 21.87 -1.37
CA SER A 227 -1.27 20.45 -1.56
C SER A 227 -0.02 19.58 -1.40
N CYS A 228 1.14 20.03 -1.88
CA CYS A 228 2.42 19.33 -1.67
C CYS A 228 2.89 19.40 -0.21
N ALA A 229 2.65 20.51 0.49
CA ALA A 229 2.95 20.64 1.92
C ALA A 229 2.07 19.71 2.76
N LEU A 230 0.78 19.63 2.44
CA LEU A 230 -0.16 18.70 3.07
C LEU A 230 0.24 17.24 2.82
N LEU A 231 0.63 16.89 1.60
CA LEU A 231 1.17 15.56 1.30
C LEU A 231 2.40 15.23 2.17
N ALA A 232 3.29 16.20 2.39
CA ALA A 232 4.43 16.03 3.28
C ALA A 232 4.00 15.84 4.74
N CYS A 233 3.02 16.61 5.23
CA CYS A 233 2.47 16.44 6.58
C CYS A 233 1.81 15.07 6.76
N ALA A 234 1.04 14.62 5.77
CA ALA A 234 0.37 13.33 5.76
C ALA A 234 1.38 12.17 5.77
N GLY A 235 2.40 12.22 4.90
CA GLY A 235 3.44 11.20 4.83
C GLY A 235 4.37 11.15 6.05
N SER A 236 4.50 12.25 6.79
CA SER A 236 5.30 12.30 8.03
C SER A 236 4.47 12.14 9.32
N LEU A 237 3.16 11.95 9.20
CA LEU A 237 2.21 11.89 10.33
C LEU A 237 2.31 13.12 11.26
N ALA A 238 2.60 14.28 10.66
CA ALA A 238 2.90 15.53 11.36
C ALA A 238 1.62 16.35 11.59
N ALA A 239 0.81 15.92 12.57
CA ALA A 239 -0.51 16.50 12.84
C ALA A 239 -0.47 18.01 13.14
N ARG A 240 0.52 18.46 13.92
CA ARG A 240 0.65 19.88 14.30
C ARG A 240 0.98 20.76 13.11
N GLU A 241 1.93 20.32 12.30
CA GLU A 241 2.33 20.97 11.05
C GLU A 241 1.14 21.01 10.08
N GLY A 242 0.39 19.92 9.97
CA GLY A 242 -0.86 19.86 9.18
C GLY A 242 -1.89 20.91 9.60
N GLN A 243 -2.14 21.05 10.90
CA GLN A 243 -3.04 22.07 11.44
C GLN A 243 -2.54 23.51 11.17
N GLN A 244 -1.22 23.75 11.22
CA GLN A 244 -0.64 25.04 10.85
C GLN A 244 -0.86 25.35 9.36
N VAL A 245 -0.65 24.36 8.49
CA VAL A 245 -0.89 24.50 7.04
C VAL A 245 -2.38 24.76 6.78
N HIS A 246 -3.30 24.08 7.48
CA HIS A 246 -4.74 24.36 7.38
C HIS A 246 -5.06 25.83 7.70
N GLY A 247 -4.51 26.37 8.80
CA GLY A 247 -4.67 27.79 9.12
C GLY A 247 -4.14 28.74 8.03
N LEU A 248 -3.02 28.38 7.39
CA LEU A 248 -2.47 29.14 6.26
C LEU A 248 -3.34 29.04 5.00
N VAL A 249 -3.91 27.87 4.71
CA VAL A 249 -4.84 27.65 3.59
C VAL A 249 -6.08 28.55 3.72
N VAL A 250 -6.70 28.58 4.90
CA VAL A 250 -7.84 29.45 5.19
C VAL A 250 -7.46 30.92 5.03
N LYS A 251 -6.31 31.33 5.58
CA LYS A 251 -5.82 32.71 5.44
C LYS A 251 -5.54 33.10 3.99
N ALA A 252 -5.14 32.15 3.16
CA ALA A 252 -4.85 32.35 1.74
C ALA A 252 -6.10 32.31 0.84
N GLY A 253 -7.28 31.98 1.37
CA GLY A 253 -8.52 31.91 0.58
C GLY A 253 -8.63 30.65 -0.28
N PHE A 254 -7.99 29.55 0.12
CA PHE A 254 -8.02 28.27 -0.59
C PHE A 254 -8.84 27.18 0.13
N GLU A 255 -9.65 27.55 1.11
CA GLU A 255 -10.45 26.64 1.92
C GLU A 255 -11.56 25.91 1.15
N ALA A 256 -12.04 26.46 0.03
CA ALA A 256 -13.07 25.85 -0.81
C ALA A 256 -12.50 25.12 -2.04
N ASP A 257 -11.18 24.93 -2.10
CA ASP A 257 -10.54 24.21 -3.20
C ASP A 257 -10.50 22.70 -2.90
N LEU A 258 -11.27 21.92 -3.66
CA LEU A 258 -11.41 20.46 -3.45
C LEU A 258 -10.08 19.71 -3.36
N HIS A 259 -9.05 20.13 -4.12
CA HIS A 259 -7.75 19.47 -4.08
C HIS A 259 -7.01 19.73 -2.76
N VAL A 260 -7.11 20.96 -2.24
CA VAL A 260 -6.57 21.32 -0.94
C VAL A 260 -7.37 20.68 0.20
N GLU A 261 -8.71 20.69 0.14
CA GLU A 261 -9.57 20.03 1.12
C GLU A 261 -9.33 18.51 1.16
N SER A 262 -9.15 17.85 0.00
CA SER A 262 -8.76 16.44 -0.06
C SER A 262 -7.42 16.18 0.63
N GLY A 263 -6.44 17.06 0.42
CA GLY A 263 -5.14 17.00 1.11
C GLY A 263 -5.26 17.18 2.62
N LEU A 264 -6.16 18.07 3.08
CA LEU A 264 -6.45 18.25 4.50
C LEU A 264 -7.08 17.00 5.10
N MET A 265 -8.07 16.42 4.42
CA MET A 265 -8.69 15.16 4.84
C MET A 265 -7.66 14.03 4.94
N ASP A 266 -6.74 13.90 3.98
CA ASP A 266 -5.68 12.88 4.00
C ASP A 266 -4.73 13.07 5.20
N VAL A 267 -4.32 14.32 5.49
CA VAL A 267 -3.52 14.66 6.68
C VAL A 267 -4.23 14.24 7.95
N TYR A 268 -5.48 14.68 8.14
CA TYR A 268 -6.23 14.40 9.36
C TYR A 268 -6.51 12.90 9.53
N SER A 269 -6.90 12.22 8.44
CA SER A 269 -7.17 10.78 8.47
C SER A 269 -5.93 9.97 8.84
N LYS A 270 -4.77 10.24 8.22
CA LYS A 270 -3.51 9.54 8.54
C LYS A 270 -2.98 9.84 9.93
N CYS A 271 -3.24 11.05 10.45
CA CYS A 271 -2.88 11.42 11.81
C CYS A 271 -3.84 10.88 12.89
N GLY A 272 -4.87 10.12 12.52
CA GLY A 272 -5.87 9.58 13.45
C GLY A 272 -6.91 10.60 13.94
N LEU A 273 -6.94 11.81 13.36
CA LEU A 273 -7.84 12.90 13.72
C LEU A 273 -9.10 12.84 12.85
N MET A 274 -9.84 11.73 12.92
CA MET A 274 -10.96 11.49 12.00
C MET A 274 -12.11 12.51 12.15
N ASP A 275 -12.33 13.06 13.35
CA ASP A 275 -13.38 14.06 13.56
C ASP A 275 -13.07 15.38 12.82
N ASP A 276 -11.79 15.76 12.75
CA ASP A 276 -11.35 16.92 11.97
C ASP A 276 -11.51 16.65 10.45
N ALA A 277 -11.14 15.44 10.00
CA ALA A 277 -11.36 15.02 8.60
C ALA A 277 -12.85 15.07 8.22
N LEU A 278 -13.74 14.62 9.11
CA LEU A 278 -15.19 14.68 8.90
C LEU A 278 -15.73 16.11 8.90
N THR A 279 -15.11 17.01 9.65
CA THR A 279 -15.48 18.42 9.64
C THR A 279 -15.18 19.05 8.28
N VAL A 280 -14.00 18.78 7.71
CA VAL A 280 -13.64 19.20 6.33
C VAL A 280 -14.56 18.53 5.29
N PHE A 281 -14.85 17.25 5.44
CA PHE A 281 -15.76 16.55 4.53
C PHE A 281 -17.16 17.18 4.51
N ARG A 282 -17.71 17.53 5.67
CA ARG A 282 -19.06 18.11 5.81
C ARG A 282 -19.14 19.57 5.39
N SER A 283 -18.03 20.31 5.34
CA SER A 283 -18.03 21.67 4.81
C SER A 283 -18.09 21.72 3.28
N CYS A 284 -17.72 20.63 2.61
CA CYS A 284 -17.78 20.52 1.15
C CYS A 284 -19.24 20.45 0.67
N ARG A 285 -19.60 21.32 -0.29
CA ARG A 285 -20.96 21.39 -0.85
C ARG A 285 -21.18 20.42 -2.01
N GLU A 286 -20.17 20.26 -2.85
CA GLU A 286 -20.22 19.49 -4.09
C GLU A 286 -19.02 18.54 -4.13
N PRO A 287 -19.06 17.43 -3.38
CA PRO A 287 -17.96 16.47 -3.38
C PRO A 287 -17.90 15.72 -4.72
N ASP A 288 -16.71 15.63 -5.30
CA ASP A 288 -16.46 14.76 -6.44
C ASP A 288 -16.13 13.32 -5.98
N GLU A 289 -15.99 12.41 -6.94
CA GLU A 289 -15.70 10.99 -6.69
C GLU A 289 -14.36 10.80 -5.95
N VAL A 290 -13.36 11.64 -6.24
CA VAL A 290 -12.04 11.59 -5.60
C VAL A 290 -12.17 11.98 -4.12
N PHE A 291 -12.92 13.05 -3.84
CA PHE A 291 -13.19 13.53 -2.49
C PHE A 291 -13.89 12.47 -1.63
N LEU A 292 -14.92 11.81 -2.19
CA LEU A 292 -15.63 10.71 -1.53
C LEU A 292 -14.71 9.49 -1.29
N THR A 293 -13.83 9.19 -2.24
CA THR A 293 -12.85 8.10 -2.09
C THR A 293 -11.85 8.39 -0.96
N VAL A 294 -11.38 9.63 -0.81
CA VAL A 294 -10.41 9.99 0.24
C VAL A 294 -11.00 9.76 1.63
N ILE A 295 -12.26 10.16 1.87
CA ILE A 295 -12.88 9.94 3.19
C ILE A 295 -13.15 8.45 3.46
N LEU A 296 -13.50 7.66 2.43
CA LEU A 296 -13.63 6.20 2.54
C LEU A 296 -12.30 5.55 2.93
N VAL A 297 -11.19 5.95 2.28
CA VAL A 297 -9.84 5.51 2.65
C VAL A 297 -9.52 5.92 4.09
N GLY A 298 -9.91 7.13 4.50
CA GLY A 298 -9.74 7.60 5.86
C GLY A 298 -10.47 6.74 6.89
N PHE A 299 -11.73 6.37 6.64
CA PHE A 299 -12.47 5.42 7.49
C PHE A 299 -11.81 4.05 7.56
N ALA A 300 -11.37 3.51 6.41
CA ALA A 300 -10.70 2.21 6.33
C ALA A 300 -9.41 2.18 7.16
N GLN A 301 -8.56 3.21 7.03
CA GLN A 301 -7.28 3.31 7.75
C GLN A 301 -7.46 3.47 9.26
N ASN A 302 -8.58 4.06 9.70
CA ASN A 302 -8.88 4.28 11.11
C ASN A 302 -9.76 3.18 11.73
N GLY A 303 -10.03 2.09 11.00
CA GLY A 303 -10.83 0.96 11.51
C GLY A 303 -12.32 1.29 11.74
N LEU A 304 -12.84 2.32 11.08
CA LEU A 304 -14.24 2.76 11.20
C LEU A 304 -15.10 2.09 10.11
N GLU A 305 -15.17 0.75 10.16
CA GLU A 305 -15.76 -0.10 9.12
C GLU A 305 -17.23 0.28 8.83
N GLU A 306 -18.03 0.47 9.88
CA GLU A 306 -19.46 0.80 9.77
C GLU A 306 -19.68 2.10 8.99
N LYS A 307 -18.95 3.16 9.35
CA LYS A 307 -19.04 4.47 8.67
C LYS A 307 -18.61 4.38 7.21
N ALA A 308 -17.61 3.56 6.89
CA ALA A 308 -17.20 3.33 5.51
C ALA A 308 -18.31 2.66 4.68
N PHE A 309 -18.97 1.65 5.24
CA PHE A 309 -20.07 0.96 4.56
C PHE A 309 -21.33 1.82 4.43
N GLU A 310 -21.66 2.61 5.45
CA GLU A 310 -22.76 3.57 5.40
C GLU A 310 -22.56 4.60 4.28
N LEU A 311 -21.37 5.23 4.23
CA LEU A 311 -21.06 6.20 3.19
C LEU A 311 -21.05 5.54 1.80
N PHE A 312 -20.48 4.34 1.67
CA PHE A 312 -20.49 3.63 0.40
C PHE A 312 -21.93 3.31 -0.07
N ALA A 313 -22.81 2.90 0.84
CA ALA A 313 -24.22 2.67 0.52
C ALA A 313 -24.95 3.96 0.12
N GLU A 314 -24.63 5.08 0.76
CA GLU A 314 -25.14 6.41 0.39
C GLU A 314 -24.70 6.79 -1.02
N MET A 315 -23.41 6.65 -1.35
CA MET A 315 -22.87 6.92 -2.69
C MET A 315 -23.57 6.08 -3.78
N VAL A 316 -23.77 4.79 -3.51
CA VAL A 316 -24.49 3.90 -4.44
C VAL A 316 -25.97 4.30 -4.57
N GLY A 317 -26.62 4.64 -3.46
CA GLY A 317 -28.03 5.05 -3.42
C GLY A 317 -28.30 6.39 -4.08
N ALA A 318 -27.36 7.33 -4.00
CA ALA A 318 -27.41 8.63 -4.66
C ALA A 318 -27.05 8.56 -6.16
N GLY A 319 -26.59 7.40 -6.64
CA GLY A 319 -26.25 7.18 -8.04
C GLY A 319 -24.90 7.76 -8.47
N ASN A 320 -23.97 7.97 -7.54
CA ASN A 320 -22.60 8.37 -7.85
C ASN A 320 -21.91 7.30 -8.73
N GLU A 321 -21.01 7.73 -9.61
CA GLU A 321 -20.21 6.79 -10.39
C GLU A 321 -19.20 6.09 -9.47
N ILE A 322 -19.37 4.79 -9.28
CA ILE A 322 -18.43 3.96 -8.54
C ILE A 322 -17.34 3.46 -9.49
N ASP A 323 -16.10 3.90 -9.26
CA ASP A 323 -14.87 3.50 -9.97
C ASP A 323 -14.09 2.41 -9.22
N GLU A 324 -12.96 1.96 -9.79
CA GLU A 324 -12.12 0.93 -9.15
C GLU A 324 -11.47 1.39 -7.84
N ASN A 325 -11.16 2.69 -7.71
CA ASN A 325 -10.52 3.23 -6.50
C ASN A 325 -11.50 3.24 -5.32
N THR A 326 -12.74 3.63 -5.56
CA THR A 326 -13.83 3.59 -4.58
C THR A 326 -14.05 2.17 -4.07
N VAL A 327 -14.08 1.19 -4.98
CA VAL A 327 -14.20 -0.24 -4.62
C VAL A 327 -13.00 -0.70 -3.79
N SER A 328 -11.78 -0.34 -4.18
CA SER A 328 -10.57 -0.71 -3.43
C SER A 328 -10.58 -0.09 -2.02
N ALA A 329 -11.04 1.16 -1.87
CA ALA A 329 -11.16 1.84 -0.60
C ALA A 329 -12.15 1.16 0.35
N VAL A 330 -13.37 0.83 -0.13
CA VAL A 330 -14.36 0.13 0.70
C VAL A 330 -13.93 -1.29 1.05
N LEU A 331 -13.26 -2.01 0.14
CA LEU A 331 -12.67 -3.32 0.44
C LEU A 331 -11.58 -3.23 1.51
N GLY A 332 -10.81 -2.14 1.53
CA GLY A 332 -9.82 -1.85 2.58
C GLY A 332 -10.44 -1.69 3.97
N ALA A 333 -11.70 -1.27 4.05
CA ALA A 333 -12.43 -1.13 5.32
C ALA A 333 -12.92 -2.48 5.89
N PHE A 334 -12.90 -3.57 5.13
CA PHE A 334 -13.28 -4.88 5.67
C PHE A 334 -12.25 -5.34 6.71
N GLY A 335 -12.68 -5.47 7.96
CA GLY A 335 -11.93 -6.18 9.00
C GLY A 335 -12.47 -7.57 9.28
N ALA A 336 -12.05 -8.13 10.41
CA ALA A 336 -12.40 -9.50 10.81
C ALA A 336 -13.88 -9.66 11.19
N SER A 337 -14.58 -8.57 11.49
CA SER A 337 -16.01 -8.54 11.81
C SER A 337 -16.91 -8.15 10.63
N ALA A 338 -16.33 -7.92 9.45
CA ALA A 338 -17.07 -7.32 8.35
C ALA A 338 -18.16 -8.25 7.77
N PRO A 339 -19.30 -7.71 7.33
CA PRO A 339 -20.41 -8.52 6.83
C PRO A 339 -20.06 -9.22 5.51
N PHE A 340 -19.91 -10.54 5.56
CA PHE A 340 -19.63 -11.38 4.37
C PHE A 340 -20.65 -11.17 3.23
N ALA A 341 -21.92 -10.93 3.57
CA ALA A 341 -22.98 -10.66 2.60
C ALA A 341 -22.71 -9.39 1.78
N LEU A 342 -22.23 -8.32 2.41
CA LEU A 342 -21.88 -7.07 1.74
C LEU A 342 -20.70 -7.29 0.78
N GLY A 343 -19.68 -8.03 1.21
CA GLY A 343 -18.54 -8.39 0.36
C GLY A 343 -18.96 -9.09 -0.94
N LYS A 344 -19.93 -10.02 -0.88
CA LYS A 344 -20.49 -10.66 -2.07
C LYS A 344 -21.29 -9.72 -2.96
N GLN A 345 -22.04 -8.78 -2.38
CA GLN A 345 -22.79 -7.78 -3.16
C GLN A 345 -21.82 -6.87 -3.93
N ILE A 346 -20.75 -6.41 -3.29
CA ILE A 346 -19.70 -5.61 -3.92
C ILE A 346 -19.00 -6.42 -5.02
N HIS A 347 -18.70 -7.70 -4.78
CA HIS A 347 -18.10 -8.56 -5.81
C HIS A 347 -19.00 -8.74 -7.03
N ALA A 348 -20.30 -8.96 -6.83
CA ALA A 348 -21.26 -9.05 -7.92
C ALA A 348 -21.35 -7.73 -8.73
N MET A 349 -21.27 -6.58 -8.05
CA MET A 349 -21.22 -5.27 -8.71
C MET A 349 -19.94 -5.09 -9.53
N VAL A 350 -18.78 -5.51 -9.02
CA VAL A 350 -17.50 -5.47 -9.73
C VAL A 350 -17.52 -6.30 -11.01
N ILE A 351 -18.13 -7.48 -10.96
CA ILE A 351 -18.32 -8.33 -12.15
C ILE A 351 -19.20 -7.59 -13.19
N LYS A 352 -20.31 -6.99 -12.76
CA LYS A 352 -21.20 -6.21 -13.64
C LYS A 352 -20.54 -4.99 -14.27
N LYS A 353 -19.65 -4.31 -13.53
CA LYS A 353 -18.88 -3.14 -13.98
C LYS A 353 -17.59 -3.52 -14.72
N CYS A 354 -17.28 -4.81 -14.85
CA CYS A 354 -16.08 -5.32 -15.51
C CYS A 354 -14.75 -4.87 -14.88
N PHE A 355 -14.71 -4.64 -13.57
CA PHE A 355 -13.48 -4.23 -12.86
C PHE A 355 -12.53 -5.39 -12.53
N GLY A 356 -12.84 -6.63 -12.94
CA GLY A 356 -12.03 -7.83 -12.64
C GLY A 356 -10.62 -7.84 -13.24
N GLY A 357 -10.32 -6.92 -14.17
CA GLY A 357 -8.95 -6.73 -14.68
C GLY A 357 -8.06 -5.87 -13.77
N ASN A 358 -8.63 -5.16 -12.80
CA ASN A 358 -7.89 -4.26 -11.93
C ASN A 358 -7.25 -5.02 -10.75
N THR A 359 -5.92 -5.06 -10.72
CA THR A 359 -5.14 -5.77 -9.70
C THR A 359 -5.42 -5.29 -8.26
N TYR A 360 -5.71 -4.00 -8.05
CA TYR A 360 -6.01 -3.45 -6.72
C TYR A 360 -7.34 -3.96 -6.19
N VAL A 361 -8.37 -4.01 -7.04
CA VAL A 361 -9.69 -4.54 -6.70
C VAL A 361 -9.58 -6.03 -6.38
N CYS A 362 -8.89 -6.81 -7.22
CA CYS A 362 -8.70 -8.25 -6.98
C CYS A 362 -7.92 -8.54 -5.69
N ASN A 363 -6.84 -7.78 -5.41
CA ASN A 363 -6.10 -7.89 -4.15
C ASN A 363 -7.00 -7.61 -2.93
N GLY A 364 -7.87 -6.59 -3.03
CA GLY A 364 -8.88 -6.28 -2.01
C GLY A 364 -9.84 -7.43 -1.76
N PHE A 365 -10.30 -8.13 -2.81
CA PHE A 365 -11.15 -9.31 -2.66
C PHE A 365 -10.41 -10.50 -2.05
N VAL A 366 -9.16 -10.76 -2.45
CA VAL A 366 -8.33 -11.83 -1.84
C VAL A 366 -8.24 -11.62 -0.33
N ASP A 367 -7.95 -10.38 0.12
CA ASP A 367 -7.87 -10.06 1.55
C ASP A 367 -9.24 -10.09 2.24
N MET A 368 -10.29 -9.52 1.62
CA MET A 368 -11.66 -9.52 2.15
C MET A 368 -12.18 -10.95 2.39
N TYR A 369 -12.08 -11.83 1.39
CA TYR A 369 -12.50 -13.23 1.53
C TYR A 369 -11.67 -13.95 2.60
N SER A 370 -10.35 -13.70 2.64
CA SER A 370 -9.50 -14.26 3.69
C SER A 370 -9.93 -13.83 5.09
N LYS A 371 -10.23 -12.54 5.29
CA LYS A 371 -10.69 -11.97 6.57
C LYS A 371 -12.08 -12.49 6.98
N CYS A 372 -12.95 -12.74 6.01
CA CYS A 372 -14.27 -13.36 6.23
C CYS A 372 -14.20 -14.87 6.56
N GLY A 373 -13.01 -15.47 6.51
CA GLY A 373 -12.84 -16.91 6.78
C GLY A 373 -12.96 -17.81 5.55
N GLU A 374 -13.13 -17.25 4.35
CA GLU A 374 -13.35 -17.98 3.10
C GLU A 374 -12.06 -18.09 2.27
N LEU A 375 -11.13 -18.94 2.73
CA LEU A 375 -9.84 -19.12 2.07
C LEU A 375 -9.97 -19.65 0.63
N ARG A 376 -10.97 -20.49 0.36
CA ARG A 376 -11.18 -21.05 -1.00
C ARG A 376 -11.53 -19.96 -2.02
N GLU A 377 -12.44 -19.05 -1.66
CA GLU A 377 -12.84 -17.94 -2.52
C GLU A 377 -11.66 -16.98 -2.74
N SER A 378 -10.85 -16.75 -1.69
CA SER A 378 -9.60 -15.97 -1.77
C SER A 378 -8.61 -16.57 -2.79
N VAL A 379 -8.41 -17.90 -2.77
CA VAL A 379 -7.57 -18.62 -3.75
C VAL A 379 -8.15 -18.51 -5.16
N GLN A 380 -9.46 -18.69 -5.31
CA GLN A 380 -10.11 -18.61 -6.62
C GLN A 380 -9.91 -17.22 -7.26
N VAL A 381 -10.17 -16.15 -6.51
CA VAL A 381 -9.96 -14.78 -7.01
C VAL A 381 -8.49 -14.58 -7.40
N PHE A 382 -7.55 -15.06 -6.59
CA PHE A 382 -6.11 -14.97 -6.88
C PHE A 382 -5.75 -15.70 -8.18
N ASP A 383 -6.21 -16.93 -8.36
CA ASP A 383 -5.91 -17.75 -9.54
C ASP A 383 -6.45 -17.11 -10.83
N GLU A 384 -7.65 -16.52 -10.77
CA GLU A 384 -8.32 -15.85 -11.89
C GLU A 384 -7.68 -14.49 -12.29
N MET A 385 -6.76 -13.94 -11.49
CA MET A 385 -6.11 -12.65 -11.79
C MET A 385 -5.26 -12.72 -13.08
N PRO A 386 -5.44 -11.78 -14.04
CA PRO A 386 -4.69 -11.77 -15.30
C PRO A 386 -3.22 -11.40 -15.11
N SER A 387 -2.91 -10.60 -14.10
CA SER A 387 -1.55 -10.23 -13.72
C SER A 387 -1.44 -10.18 -12.19
N LYS A 388 -0.33 -10.68 -11.67
CA LYS A 388 -0.04 -10.76 -10.24
C LYS A 388 1.21 -9.94 -9.96
N ASN A 389 1.17 -9.10 -8.93
CA ASN A 389 2.33 -8.33 -8.48
C ASN A 389 2.73 -8.76 -7.06
N SER A 390 3.77 -8.14 -6.49
CA SER A 390 4.21 -8.45 -5.13
C SER A 390 3.09 -8.30 -4.10
N VAL A 391 2.15 -7.37 -4.29
CA VAL A 391 1.00 -7.20 -3.38
C VAL A 391 0.03 -8.37 -3.48
N SER A 392 -0.29 -8.85 -4.69
CA SER A 392 -1.13 -10.04 -4.88
C SER A 392 -0.56 -11.27 -4.17
N TRP A 393 0.75 -11.50 -4.33
CA TRP A 393 1.45 -12.58 -3.64
C TRP A 393 1.45 -12.40 -2.12
N ASN A 394 1.63 -11.18 -1.63
CA ASN A 394 1.55 -10.90 -0.19
C ASN A 394 0.15 -11.17 0.37
N CYS A 395 -0.92 -10.77 -0.33
CA CYS A 395 -2.30 -11.02 0.09
C CYS A 395 -2.56 -12.52 0.29
N ILE A 396 -2.18 -13.36 -0.68
CA ILE A 396 -2.42 -14.81 -0.58
C ILE A 396 -1.51 -15.48 0.46
N ILE A 397 -0.24 -15.10 0.55
CA ILE A 397 0.69 -15.61 1.58
C ILE A 397 0.17 -15.26 2.99
N ALA A 398 -0.28 -14.02 3.20
CA ALA A 398 -0.88 -13.58 4.45
C ALA A 398 -2.19 -14.34 4.75
N ALA A 399 -3.00 -14.62 3.73
CA ALA A 399 -4.22 -15.40 3.88
C ALA A 399 -3.93 -16.82 4.40
N PHE A 400 -2.98 -17.54 3.81
CA PHE A 400 -2.60 -18.88 4.29
C PHE A 400 -1.97 -18.84 5.69
N ALA A 401 -1.14 -17.83 5.98
CA ALA A 401 -0.55 -17.64 7.31
C ALA A 401 -1.62 -17.43 8.39
N ARG A 402 -2.62 -16.57 8.12
CA ARG A 402 -3.74 -16.26 9.01
C ARG A 402 -4.62 -17.47 9.29
N HIS A 403 -4.84 -18.30 8.28
CA HIS A 403 -5.63 -19.53 8.37
C HIS A 403 -4.85 -20.72 8.98
N GLY A 404 -3.59 -20.53 9.36
CA GLY A 404 -2.76 -21.53 10.04
C GLY A 404 -2.14 -22.59 9.11
N HIS A 405 -2.20 -22.39 7.80
CA HIS A 405 -1.60 -23.28 6.80
C HIS A 405 -0.11 -22.97 6.58
N GLY A 406 0.67 -22.93 7.66
CA GLY A 406 2.05 -22.44 7.64
C GLY A 406 3.00 -23.20 6.69
N SER A 407 2.74 -24.47 6.38
CA SER A 407 3.51 -25.24 5.40
C SER A 407 3.28 -24.80 3.95
N GLU A 408 2.09 -24.29 3.62
CA GLU A 408 1.75 -23.77 2.29
C GLU A 408 2.38 -22.39 2.05
N VAL A 409 2.49 -21.57 3.11
CA VAL A 409 3.09 -20.22 3.05
C VAL A 409 4.48 -20.26 2.41
N PHE A 410 5.30 -21.25 2.77
CA PHE A 410 6.63 -21.40 2.17
C PHE A 410 6.59 -21.84 0.71
N ARG A 411 5.61 -22.66 0.32
CA ARG A 411 5.42 -23.05 -1.09
C ARG A 411 5.01 -21.86 -1.93
N LEU A 412 4.07 -21.04 -1.44
CA LEU A 412 3.67 -19.79 -2.10
C LEU A 412 4.82 -18.79 -2.20
N PHE A 413 5.70 -18.72 -1.21
CA PHE A 413 6.90 -17.89 -1.27
C PHE A 413 7.88 -18.35 -2.35
N GLU A 414 8.08 -19.66 -2.53
CA GLU A 414 8.87 -20.17 -3.65
C GLU A 414 8.20 -19.87 -5.01
N SER A 415 6.88 -20.02 -5.11
CA SER A 415 6.12 -19.67 -6.31
C SER A 415 6.22 -18.18 -6.65
N MET A 416 6.15 -17.29 -5.66
CA MET A 416 6.34 -15.85 -5.83
C MET A 416 7.71 -15.54 -6.47
N LYS A 417 8.77 -16.19 -6.00
CA LYS A 417 10.12 -16.02 -6.56
C LYS A 417 10.22 -16.57 -7.98
N ALA A 418 9.60 -17.71 -8.25
CA ALA A 418 9.57 -18.31 -9.58
C ALA A 418 8.83 -17.44 -10.61
N ASP A 419 7.81 -16.70 -10.17
CA ASP A 419 7.03 -15.75 -10.98
C ASP A 419 7.76 -14.39 -11.17
N GLY A 420 8.96 -14.24 -10.59
CA GLY A 420 9.76 -13.01 -10.67
C GLY A 420 9.27 -11.86 -9.79
N ALA A 421 8.26 -12.09 -8.95
CA ALA A 421 7.78 -11.10 -7.99
C ALA A 421 8.79 -10.94 -6.85
N LYS A 422 9.19 -9.69 -6.56
CA LYS A 422 10.19 -9.41 -5.54
C LYS A 422 9.58 -9.47 -4.14
N PRO A 423 10.16 -10.24 -3.20
CA PRO A 423 9.78 -10.19 -1.80
C PRO A 423 9.90 -8.78 -1.22
N THR A 424 9.02 -8.48 -0.28
CA THR A 424 8.94 -7.20 0.44
C THR A 424 8.96 -7.47 1.94
N ASP A 425 9.11 -6.43 2.75
CA ASP A 425 8.94 -6.49 4.20
C ASP A 425 7.63 -7.19 4.61
N VAL A 426 6.50 -6.90 3.95
CA VAL A 426 5.20 -7.55 4.24
C VAL A 426 5.24 -9.06 3.97
N THR A 427 6.01 -9.49 2.97
CA THR A 427 6.23 -10.92 2.67
C THR A 427 6.91 -11.61 3.85
N PHE A 428 7.99 -11.00 4.36
CA PHE A 428 8.76 -11.53 5.50
C PHE A 428 7.95 -11.53 6.79
N LEU A 429 7.14 -10.49 7.03
CA LEU A 429 6.22 -10.47 8.17
C LEU A 429 5.25 -11.65 8.14
N SER A 430 4.68 -11.96 6.97
CA SER A 430 3.77 -13.10 6.80
C SER A 430 4.46 -14.45 6.99
N LEU A 431 5.71 -14.59 6.53
CA LEU A 431 6.54 -15.78 6.75
C LEU A 431 6.87 -15.99 8.24
N LEU A 432 7.24 -14.92 8.95
CA LEU A 432 7.50 -14.97 10.39
C LEU A 432 6.23 -15.32 11.18
N HIS A 433 5.08 -14.78 10.77
CA HIS A 433 3.80 -15.14 11.37
C HIS A 433 3.47 -16.63 11.19
N ALA A 434 3.76 -17.19 10.01
CA ALA A 434 3.63 -18.62 9.77
C ALA A 434 4.57 -19.45 10.66
N CYS A 435 5.82 -19.02 10.86
CA CYS A 435 6.74 -19.66 11.80
C CYS A 435 6.23 -19.64 13.24
N SER A 436 5.63 -18.53 13.69
CA SER A 436 5.01 -18.42 15.01
C SER A 436 3.89 -19.45 15.21
N HIS A 437 3.00 -19.63 14.22
CA HIS A 437 1.91 -20.62 14.31
C HIS A 437 2.39 -22.07 14.24
N VAL A 438 3.46 -22.34 13.50
CA VAL A 438 4.05 -23.70 13.38
C VAL A 438 5.00 -24.01 14.54
N GLY A 439 5.38 -23.01 15.36
CA GLY A 439 6.34 -23.17 16.46
C GLY A 439 7.78 -23.40 15.99
N SER A 440 8.14 -22.97 14.78
CA SER A 440 9.46 -23.21 14.20
C SER A 440 10.42 -22.04 14.45
N ALA A 441 10.92 -21.94 15.69
CA ALA A 441 11.79 -20.86 16.14
C ALA A 441 13.04 -20.67 15.27
N LYS A 442 13.75 -21.78 15.00
CA LYS A 442 14.97 -21.78 14.18
C LYS A 442 14.73 -21.19 12.79
N LYS A 443 13.68 -21.65 12.11
CA LYS A 443 13.35 -21.19 10.75
C LYS A 443 12.95 -19.71 10.74
N GLY A 444 12.22 -19.23 11.76
CA GLY A 444 11.89 -17.81 11.87
C GLY A 444 13.12 -16.91 12.01
N LEU A 445 14.11 -17.32 12.81
CA LEU A 445 15.38 -16.58 12.93
C LEU A 445 16.19 -16.59 11.62
N GLU A 446 16.23 -17.71 10.90
CA GLU A 446 16.85 -17.79 9.56
C GLU A 446 16.17 -16.83 8.57
N ILE A 447 14.84 -16.77 8.59
CA ILE A 447 14.04 -15.88 7.73
C ILE A 447 14.33 -14.41 8.04
N LEU A 448 14.35 -14.02 9.34
CA LEU A 448 14.68 -12.66 9.75
C LEU A 448 16.08 -12.25 9.27
N ASN A 449 17.07 -13.14 9.42
CA ASN A 449 18.44 -12.88 8.99
C ASN A 449 18.56 -12.79 7.45
N SER A 450 17.80 -13.60 6.72
CA SER A 450 17.79 -13.58 5.24
C SER A 450 17.26 -12.26 4.70
N MET A 451 16.32 -11.61 5.40
CA MET A 451 15.72 -10.33 5.01
C MET A 451 16.78 -9.24 4.76
N SER A 452 17.73 -9.08 5.69
CA SER A 452 18.84 -8.13 5.54
C SER A 452 19.94 -8.67 4.62
N SER A 453 20.38 -9.91 4.83
CA SER A 453 21.59 -10.46 4.20
C SER A 453 21.44 -10.80 2.73
N GLN A 454 20.26 -11.25 2.30
CA GLN A 454 20.00 -11.70 0.93
C GLN A 454 19.17 -10.69 0.14
N TYR A 455 18.24 -9.98 0.79
CA TYR A 455 17.29 -9.10 0.11
C TYR A 455 17.55 -7.61 0.35
N GLY A 456 18.46 -7.26 1.28
CA GLY A 456 18.77 -5.86 1.60
C GLY A 456 17.57 -5.10 2.21
N ILE A 457 16.60 -5.82 2.78
CA ILE A 457 15.41 -5.23 3.39
C ILE A 457 15.66 -5.10 4.89
N LEU A 458 15.52 -3.91 5.44
CA LEU A 458 15.72 -3.66 6.87
C LEU A 458 14.50 -4.14 7.68
N PRO A 459 14.67 -5.02 8.69
CA PRO A 459 13.56 -5.43 9.54
C PRO A 459 12.99 -4.26 10.35
N ARG A 460 11.67 -4.18 10.39
CA ARG A 460 10.93 -3.26 11.27
C ARG A 460 10.53 -3.90 12.60
N MET A 461 10.07 -3.09 13.54
CA MET A 461 9.59 -3.50 14.86
C MET A 461 8.56 -4.64 14.83
N GLU A 462 7.69 -4.68 13.82
CA GLU A 462 6.69 -5.75 13.70
C GLU A 462 7.33 -7.13 13.44
N HIS A 463 8.45 -7.17 12.70
CA HIS A 463 9.17 -8.42 12.44
C HIS A 463 9.80 -8.95 13.72
N TYR A 464 10.43 -8.05 14.51
CA TYR A 464 10.98 -8.39 15.81
C TYR A 464 9.90 -8.86 16.79
N ALA A 465 8.73 -8.23 16.78
CA ALA A 465 7.59 -8.66 17.59
C ALA A 465 7.11 -10.07 17.23
N CYS A 466 7.07 -10.42 15.93
CA CYS A 466 6.77 -11.79 15.50
C CYS A 466 7.80 -12.81 15.99
N VAL A 467 9.08 -12.43 16.06
CA VAL A 467 10.14 -13.32 16.57
C VAL A 467 9.98 -13.55 18.07
N VAL A 468 9.71 -12.50 18.85
CA VAL A 468 9.44 -12.63 20.29
C VAL A 468 8.18 -13.46 20.56
N ASP A 469 7.09 -13.25 19.81
CA ASP A 469 5.87 -14.07 19.91
C ASP A 469 6.15 -15.54 19.55
N MET A 470 6.95 -15.80 18.52
CA MET A 470 7.36 -17.14 18.11
C MET A 470 8.21 -17.86 19.18
N LEU A 471 9.26 -17.20 19.70
CA LEU A 471 10.08 -17.75 20.79
C LEU A 471 9.26 -17.96 22.06
N GLY A 472 8.39 -16.99 22.35
CA GLY A 472 7.45 -17.04 23.46
C GLY A 472 6.56 -18.27 23.41
N ARG A 473 5.94 -18.56 22.26
CA ARG A 473 5.08 -19.75 22.06
C ARG A 473 5.84 -21.06 22.05
N ALA A 474 7.12 -21.03 21.65
CA ALA A 474 7.99 -22.19 21.73
C ALA A 474 8.45 -22.50 23.17
N GLY A 475 8.10 -21.65 24.15
CA GLY A 475 8.57 -21.76 25.54
C GLY A 475 10.02 -21.32 25.75
N LEU A 476 10.67 -20.77 24.71
CA LEU A 476 12.05 -20.28 24.74
C LEU A 476 12.11 -18.86 25.31
N LEU A 477 11.65 -18.70 26.56
CA LEU A 477 11.45 -17.38 27.17
C LEU A 477 12.76 -16.66 27.51
N ASP A 478 13.79 -17.39 27.90
CA ASP A 478 15.11 -16.82 28.15
C ASP A 478 15.75 -16.33 26.84
N ASP A 479 15.66 -17.13 25.77
CA ASP A 479 16.12 -16.71 24.43
C ASP A 479 15.35 -15.47 23.95
N ALA A 480 14.04 -15.41 24.19
CA ALA A 480 13.21 -14.24 23.86
C ALA A 480 13.60 -13.01 24.67
N LYS A 481 13.97 -13.17 25.95
CA LYS A 481 14.48 -12.10 26.80
C LYS A 481 15.84 -11.60 26.29
N SER A 482 16.80 -12.51 26.09
CA SER A 482 18.13 -12.16 25.56
C SER A 482 18.02 -11.49 24.20
N PHE A 483 17.12 -11.94 23.33
CA PHE A 483 16.87 -11.28 22.04
C PHE A 483 16.47 -9.82 22.19
N ILE A 484 15.67 -9.46 23.21
CA ILE A 484 15.28 -8.07 23.51
C ILE A 484 16.43 -7.28 24.12
N GLU A 485 17.17 -7.87 25.06
CA GLU A 485 18.27 -7.21 25.76
C GLU A 485 19.51 -6.96 24.88
N ASP A 486 19.86 -7.93 24.03
CA ASP A 486 21.01 -7.85 23.14
C ASP A 486 20.73 -7.02 21.87
N GLY A 487 19.46 -6.75 21.58
CA GLY A 487 19.01 -6.01 20.40
C GLY A 487 19.01 -4.48 20.60
N PRO A 488 19.02 -3.69 19.51
CA PRO A 488 18.90 -2.23 19.57
C PRO A 488 17.48 -1.73 19.91
N PHE A 489 16.68 -2.54 20.60
CA PHE A 489 15.25 -2.36 20.82
C PHE A 489 14.81 -2.59 22.28
N MET A 490 15.74 -2.49 23.23
CA MET A 490 15.44 -2.57 24.67
C MET A 490 14.37 -1.60 25.16
N ASP A 491 14.23 -0.44 24.50
CA ASP A 491 13.24 0.58 24.88
C ASP A 491 11.85 0.37 24.23
N SER A 492 11.63 -0.78 23.58
CA SER A 492 10.35 -1.09 22.93
C SER A 492 9.35 -1.73 23.89
N ALA A 493 8.34 -0.95 24.28
CA ALA A 493 7.20 -1.45 25.08
C ALA A 493 6.49 -2.65 24.42
N LEU A 494 6.36 -2.64 23.09
CA LEU A 494 5.69 -3.70 22.32
C LEU A 494 6.33 -5.08 22.53
N LEU A 495 7.67 -5.15 22.55
CA LEU A 495 8.39 -6.42 22.67
C LEU A 495 8.34 -6.98 24.09
N TRP A 496 8.46 -6.10 25.10
CA TRP A 496 8.29 -6.50 26.50
C TRP A 496 6.86 -6.96 26.79
N GLN A 497 5.86 -6.31 26.19
CA GLN A 497 4.48 -6.77 26.26
C GLN A 497 4.32 -8.16 25.62
N ALA A 498 5.00 -8.41 24.48
CA ALA A 498 4.97 -9.70 23.78
C ALA A 498 5.48 -10.83 24.66
N LEU A 499 6.66 -10.61 25.24
CA LEU A 499 7.30 -11.55 26.14
C LEU A 499 6.46 -11.80 27.39
N MET A 500 5.91 -10.76 28.02
CA MET A 500 5.08 -10.91 29.22
C MET A 500 3.83 -11.74 28.98
N GLY A 501 3.18 -11.56 27.82
CA GLY A 501 2.06 -12.41 27.40
C GLY A 501 2.45 -13.89 27.32
N ALA A 502 3.63 -14.19 26.76
CA ALA A 502 4.15 -15.55 26.67
C ALA A 502 4.55 -16.12 28.05
N CYS A 503 5.17 -15.33 28.92
CA CYS A 503 5.52 -15.73 30.28
C CYS A 503 4.28 -16.10 31.11
N SER A 504 3.19 -15.34 30.97
CA SER A 504 1.92 -15.66 31.63
C SER A 504 1.30 -16.96 31.12
N PHE A 505 1.56 -17.34 29.86
CA PHE A 505 1.06 -18.58 29.27
C PHE A 505 1.88 -19.80 29.72
N HIS A 506 3.21 -19.69 29.76
CA HIS A 506 4.12 -20.77 30.14
C HIS A 506 4.43 -20.83 31.64
N GLY A 507 3.96 -19.87 32.45
CA GLY A 507 4.11 -19.86 33.90
C GLY A 507 5.53 -19.52 34.39
N ASN A 508 6.38 -18.92 33.56
CA ASN A 508 7.71 -18.46 33.99
C ASN A 508 7.61 -17.09 34.66
N SER A 509 7.56 -17.08 35.98
CA SER A 509 7.32 -15.89 36.77
C SER A 509 8.53 -14.94 36.85
N GLU A 510 9.75 -15.47 36.80
CA GLU A 510 10.99 -14.66 36.84
C GLU A 510 11.13 -13.77 35.59
N VAL A 511 11.04 -14.37 34.39
CA VAL A 511 11.09 -13.61 33.13
C VAL A 511 9.86 -12.70 32.99
N GLY A 512 8.69 -13.18 33.41
CA GLY A 512 7.44 -12.40 33.38
C GLY A 512 7.49 -11.16 34.27
N LYS A 513 8.06 -11.27 35.48
CA LYS A 513 8.26 -10.13 36.39
C LYS A 513 9.24 -9.12 35.80
N HIS A 514 10.36 -9.59 35.25
CA HIS A 514 11.34 -8.72 34.61
C HIS A 514 10.73 -7.94 33.43
N ALA A 515 9.99 -8.62 32.55
CA ALA A 515 9.29 -7.99 31.43
C ALA A 515 8.26 -6.96 31.90
N ALA A 516 7.56 -7.22 33.01
CA ALA A 516 6.60 -6.28 33.60
C ALA A 516 7.24 -5.03 34.19
N GLU A 517 8.35 -5.17 34.90
CA GLU A 517 9.09 -4.04 35.43
C GLU A 517 9.64 -3.16 34.29
N LYS A 518 10.19 -3.76 33.24
CA LYS A 518 10.64 -3.03 32.04
C LYS A 518 9.49 -2.32 31.33
N LEU A 519 8.36 -3.00 31.12
CA LEU A 519 7.20 -2.40 30.46
C LEU A 519 6.63 -1.20 31.26
N LEU A 520 6.54 -1.31 32.59
CA LEU A 520 6.06 -0.23 33.45
C LEU A 520 7.03 0.95 33.55
N LEU A 521 8.32 0.74 33.31
CA LEU A 521 9.29 1.83 33.19
C LEU A 521 9.12 2.59 31.87
N LEU A 522 8.81 1.89 30.79
CA LEU A 522 8.62 2.48 29.45
C LEU A 522 7.23 3.12 29.28
N ASP A 523 6.19 2.45 29.78
CA ASP A 523 4.80 2.90 29.75
C ASP A 523 4.12 2.65 31.12
N PRO A 524 4.14 3.66 32.01
CA PRO A 524 3.49 3.58 33.32
C PRO A 524 1.97 3.42 33.27
N ASN A 525 1.34 3.72 32.12
CA ASN A 525 -0.11 3.67 31.93
C ASN A 525 -0.59 2.33 31.34
N CYS A 526 0.33 1.40 31.04
CA CYS A 526 0.00 0.12 30.44
C CYS A 526 -0.83 -0.77 31.39
N THR A 527 -2.16 -0.78 31.22
CA THR A 527 -3.09 -1.55 32.05
C THR A 527 -2.83 -3.06 32.01
N ALA A 528 -2.43 -3.57 30.84
CA ALA A 528 -2.11 -4.97 30.62
C ALA A 528 -0.92 -5.43 31.49
N ALA A 529 0.08 -4.58 31.68
CA ALA A 529 1.25 -4.87 32.50
C ALA A 529 0.87 -5.12 33.97
N TYR A 530 0.03 -4.23 34.54
CA TYR A 530 -0.47 -4.39 35.92
C TYR A 530 -1.29 -5.67 36.08
N VAL A 531 -2.18 -5.96 35.12
CA VAL A 531 -3.05 -7.15 35.18
C VAL A 531 -2.21 -8.43 35.09
N LEU A 532 -1.29 -8.53 34.12
CA LEU A 532 -0.44 -9.71 33.94
C LEU A 532 0.51 -9.92 35.12
N LEU A 533 1.14 -8.86 35.63
CA LEU A 533 1.97 -8.95 36.84
C LEU A 533 1.17 -9.38 38.07
N SER A 534 -0.08 -8.89 38.21
CA SER A 534 -0.97 -9.33 39.29
C SER A 534 -1.35 -10.80 39.18
N ASN A 535 -1.50 -11.34 37.97
CA ASN A 535 -1.77 -12.75 37.73
C ASN A 535 -0.54 -13.60 38.09
N ILE A 536 0.66 -13.16 37.73
CA ILE A 536 1.93 -13.83 38.11
C ILE A 536 2.05 -13.90 39.64
N TYR A 537 1.83 -12.80 40.37
CA TYR A 537 1.85 -12.83 41.84
C TYR A 537 0.74 -13.70 42.44
N SER A 538 -0.42 -13.77 41.77
CA SER A 538 -1.51 -14.66 42.22
C SER A 538 -1.10 -16.13 42.07
N SER A 539 -0.45 -16.51 40.96
CA SER A 539 0.02 -17.89 40.75
C SER A 539 1.12 -18.31 41.72
N GLU A 540 1.90 -17.35 42.25
CA GLU A 540 2.93 -17.60 43.28
C GLU A 540 2.38 -17.53 44.72
N GLY A 541 1.10 -17.23 44.91
CA GLY A 541 0.51 -17.05 46.25
C GLY A 541 0.94 -15.76 46.97
N ARG A 542 1.54 -14.80 46.27
CA ARG A 542 2.01 -13.52 46.81
C ARG A 542 0.90 -12.46 46.82
N TRP A 543 -0.10 -12.68 47.67
CA TRP A 543 -1.31 -11.84 47.72
C TRP A 543 -1.04 -10.37 48.07
N ASP A 544 -0.02 -10.09 48.90
CA ASP A 544 0.35 -8.73 49.29
C ASP A 544 0.91 -7.93 48.11
N ASP A 545 1.79 -8.54 47.32
CA ASP A 545 2.39 -7.86 46.16
C ASP A 545 1.38 -7.65 45.04
N ARG A 546 0.48 -8.63 44.83
CA ARG A 546 -0.71 -8.46 43.98
C ARG A 546 -1.55 -7.26 44.43
N ALA A 547 -1.83 -7.14 45.73
CA ALA A 547 -2.63 -6.05 46.28
C ALA A 547 -1.95 -4.69 46.05
N LYS A 548 -0.63 -4.61 46.22
CA LYS A 548 0.16 -3.39 45.94
C LYS A 548 0.07 -2.98 44.46
N VAL A 549 0.25 -3.92 43.53
CA VAL A 549 0.15 -3.66 42.07
C VAL A 549 -1.25 -3.15 41.70
N MET A 550 -2.30 -3.81 42.21
CA MET A 550 -3.70 -3.41 41.92
C MET A 550 -4.10 -2.11 42.62
N LYS A 551 -3.49 -1.77 43.77
CA LYS A 551 -3.66 -0.47 44.42
C LYS A 551 -3.04 0.64 43.56
N ARG A 552 -1.80 0.46 43.09
CA ARG A 552 -1.11 1.40 42.20
C ARG A 552 -1.87 1.65 40.90
N MET A 553 -2.41 0.59 40.28
CA MET A 553 -3.25 0.73 39.08
C MET A 553 -4.48 1.63 39.32
N ARG A 554 -5.13 1.51 40.49
CA ARG A 554 -6.29 2.34 40.86
C ARG A 554 -5.91 3.78 41.18
N GLU A 555 -4.79 4.00 41.87
CA GLU A 555 -4.28 5.34 42.19
C GLU A 555 -3.93 6.14 40.92
N MET A 556 -3.47 5.44 39.88
CA MET A 556 -3.22 6.02 38.55
C MET A 556 -4.50 6.27 37.73
N GLY A 557 -5.70 5.97 38.26
CA GLY A 557 -6.97 6.12 37.55
C GLY A 557 -7.21 5.13 36.42
N LEU A 558 -6.37 4.10 36.30
CA LEU A 558 -6.43 3.11 35.23
C LEU A 558 -7.55 2.09 35.49
N ARG A 559 -8.33 1.77 34.47
CA ARG A 559 -9.40 0.76 34.53
C ARG A 559 -9.02 -0.48 33.73
N LYS A 560 -9.51 -1.64 34.17
CA LYS A 560 -9.36 -2.89 33.43
C LYS A 560 -10.30 -2.88 32.23
N ASP A 561 -9.75 -3.04 31.03
CA ASP A 561 -10.56 -3.24 29.83
C ASP A 561 -11.32 -4.56 29.94
N THR A 562 -12.64 -4.48 29.77
CA THR A 562 -13.49 -5.67 29.84
C THR A 562 -13.68 -6.20 28.43
N GLY A 563 -13.25 -7.44 28.18
CA GLY A 563 -13.45 -8.08 26.88
C GLY A 563 -14.93 -8.19 26.53
N LYS A 564 -15.28 -7.76 25.31
CA LYS A 564 -16.60 -7.90 24.72
C LYS A 564 -16.47 -8.69 23.42
N SER A 565 -17.34 -9.68 23.23
CA SER A 565 -17.54 -10.37 21.95
C SER A 565 -18.94 -10.05 21.45
N TRP A 566 -19.23 -10.19 20.17
CA TRP A 566 -20.58 -10.01 19.63
C TRP A 566 -20.92 -11.08 18.60
N ILE A 567 -22.21 -11.37 18.47
CA ILE A 567 -22.75 -12.29 17.47
C ILE A 567 -23.92 -11.61 16.76
N GLU A 568 -24.09 -11.86 15.47
CA GLU A 568 -25.27 -11.44 14.73
C GLU A 568 -26.21 -12.64 14.58
N LEU A 569 -27.41 -12.55 15.17
CA LEU A 569 -28.46 -13.56 15.04
C LEU A 569 -29.69 -12.90 14.40
N GLU A 570 -30.18 -13.46 13.30
CA GLU A 570 -31.39 -12.97 12.62
C GLU A 570 -31.40 -11.46 12.29
N LYS A 571 -30.22 -10.90 11.98
CA LYS A 571 -29.97 -9.46 11.73
C LYS A 571 -29.93 -8.56 12.98
N GLU A 572 -29.88 -9.13 14.18
CA GLU A 572 -29.60 -8.42 15.42
C GLU A 572 -28.18 -8.71 15.93
N VAL A 573 -27.39 -7.67 16.18
CA VAL A 573 -26.06 -7.78 16.81
C VAL A 573 -26.20 -7.81 18.32
N ARG A 574 -25.78 -8.90 18.96
CA ARG A 574 -25.82 -9.11 20.41
C ARG A 574 -24.41 -9.18 20.99
N SER A 575 -24.11 -8.36 21.99
CA SER A 575 -22.80 -8.33 22.64
C SER A 575 -22.77 -9.15 23.94
N PHE A 576 -21.72 -9.94 24.13
CA PHE A 576 -21.40 -10.68 25.35
C PHE A 576 -20.20 -10.05 26.04
N VAL A 577 -20.37 -9.74 27.32
CA VAL A 577 -19.28 -9.32 28.20
C VAL A 577 -18.75 -10.54 28.96
N VAL A 578 -17.43 -10.66 29.10
CA VAL A 578 -16.80 -11.76 29.88
C VAL A 578 -17.44 -11.87 31.26
N ARG A 579 -17.99 -13.06 31.60
CA ARG A 579 -18.76 -13.40 32.83
C ARG A 579 -20.18 -12.84 32.94
N SER A 580 -20.76 -12.34 31.85
CA SER A 580 -22.17 -11.96 31.89
C SER A 580 -23.10 -13.18 31.90
N THR A 581 -23.89 -13.33 32.97
CA THR A 581 -25.06 -14.23 33.03
C THR A 581 -26.33 -13.55 32.54
N SER A 582 -26.22 -12.35 31.98
CA SER A 582 -27.37 -11.53 31.58
C SER A 582 -28.08 -12.02 30.31
N HIS A 583 -27.61 -13.09 29.69
CA HIS A 583 -28.21 -13.62 28.47
C HIS A 583 -29.27 -14.68 28.81
N PRO A 584 -30.47 -14.63 28.20
CA PRO A 584 -31.55 -15.60 28.47
C PRO A 584 -31.12 -17.06 28.33
N ASP A 585 -30.22 -17.35 27.38
CA ASP A 585 -29.73 -18.70 27.09
C ASP A 585 -28.36 -19.04 27.72
N SER A 586 -27.84 -18.25 28.67
CA SER A 586 -26.49 -18.47 29.22
C SER A 586 -26.33 -19.86 29.84
N ALA A 587 -27.38 -20.38 30.48
CA ALA A 587 -27.40 -21.70 31.09
C ALA A 587 -27.22 -22.83 30.06
N ALA A 588 -27.87 -22.72 28.89
CA ALA A 588 -27.76 -23.73 27.83
C ALA A 588 -26.36 -23.75 27.20
N VAL A 589 -25.74 -22.58 27.05
CA VAL A 589 -24.35 -22.47 26.54
C VAL A 589 -23.35 -23.04 27.53
N ASP A 590 -23.55 -22.83 28.84
CA ASP A 590 -22.66 -23.33 29.87
C ASP A 590 -22.77 -24.87 30.06
N ASP A 591 -23.94 -25.45 29.84
CA ASP A 591 -24.17 -26.90 29.91
C ASP A 591 -23.47 -27.66 28.77
N VAL A 592 -23.56 -27.12 27.55
CA VAL A 592 -22.86 -27.63 26.37
C VAL A 592 -21.34 -27.60 26.54
N LEU A 593 -20.79 -26.55 27.13
CA LEU A 593 -19.35 -26.48 27.42
C LEU A 593 -18.89 -27.52 28.43
N HIS A 594 -19.72 -27.78 29.43
CA HIS A 594 -19.43 -28.81 30.41
C HIS A 594 -19.35 -30.19 29.74
N HIS A 595 -20.25 -30.51 28.81
CA HIS A 595 -20.19 -31.75 28.03
C HIS A 595 -18.96 -31.85 27.13
N LEU A 596 -18.56 -30.75 26.50
CA LEU A 596 -17.38 -30.71 25.61
C LEU A 596 -16.05 -30.76 26.38
N SER A 597 -16.07 -30.51 27.69
CA SER A 597 -14.90 -30.64 28.57
C SER A 597 -14.65 -32.05 29.10
N SER A 598 -15.63 -32.97 28.94
CA SER A 598 -15.56 -34.35 29.45
C SER A 598 -15.12 -35.40 28.43
N ASP A 599 -14.89 -35.03 27.17
CA ASP A 599 -14.52 -35.98 26.11
C ASP A 599 -12.99 -36.20 26.04
N GLN A 600 -12.54 -37.43 26.30
CA GLN A 600 -11.14 -37.77 26.58
C GLN A 600 -10.23 -37.79 25.34
N ASP A 601 -10.77 -37.96 24.14
CA ASP A 601 -10.00 -38.00 22.88
C ASP A 601 -9.51 -36.61 22.41
N LEU A 602 -10.03 -35.51 22.97
CA LEU A 602 -9.52 -34.16 22.68
C LEU A 602 -8.24 -33.82 23.48
N MET A 603 -7.94 -34.53 24.57
CA MET A 603 -6.93 -34.12 25.56
C MET A 603 -5.46 -34.32 25.14
N GLU A 604 -5.16 -35.14 24.13
CA GLU A 604 -3.75 -35.40 23.72
C GLU A 604 -3.08 -34.24 22.96
N ASN A 605 -3.83 -33.22 22.54
CA ASN A 605 -3.31 -32.03 21.86
C ASN A 605 -3.54 -30.76 22.69
N THR A 606 -2.80 -30.58 23.79
CA THR A 606 -3.00 -29.49 24.77
C THR A 606 -2.91 -28.06 24.19
N ALA A 607 -2.21 -27.84 23.07
CA ALA A 607 -2.19 -26.55 22.36
C ALA A 607 -3.43 -26.33 21.45
N LEU A 608 -4.12 -27.40 21.09
CA LEU A 608 -5.39 -27.39 20.35
C LEU A 608 -6.58 -27.23 21.30
N VAL A 609 -6.53 -27.80 22.51
CA VAL A 609 -7.64 -27.81 23.47
C VAL A 609 -8.04 -26.42 23.99
N LEU A 610 -7.12 -25.48 24.22
CA LEU A 610 -7.53 -24.10 24.57
C LEU A 610 -8.11 -23.34 23.37
N LYS A 611 -7.66 -23.69 22.16
CA LYS A 611 -8.22 -23.22 20.89
C LYS A 611 -9.60 -23.86 20.67
N GLU A 612 -9.80 -25.08 21.17
CA GLU A 612 -11.00 -25.88 21.09
C GLU A 612 -12.02 -25.55 22.15
N VAL A 613 -11.73 -25.40 23.44
CA VAL A 613 -12.73 -25.02 24.46
C VAL A 613 -13.29 -23.61 24.22
N CYS A 614 -12.44 -22.64 23.82
CA CYS A 614 -12.92 -21.34 23.32
C CYS A 614 -13.63 -21.45 21.96
N THR A 615 -13.32 -22.46 21.15
CA THR A 615 -14.04 -22.74 19.91
C THR A 615 -15.19 -23.72 20.07
N LEU A 616 -15.42 -24.33 21.23
CA LEU A 616 -16.50 -25.26 21.55
C LEU A 616 -17.69 -24.44 22.04
N LYS A 617 -17.41 -23.35 22.76
CA LYS A 617 -18.30 -22.17 22.85
C LYS A 617 -18.69 -21.62 21.46
N ALA A 618 -17.88 -21.86 20.42
CA ALA A 618 -18.12 -21.45 19.04
C ALA A 618 -18.53 -22.59 18.09
N ILE A 619 -18.53 -23.88 18.50
CA ILE A 619 -18.77 -25.06 17.65
C ILE A 619 -20.24 -25.48 17.71
N GLU A 620 -20.88 -25.40 18.88
CA GLU A 620 -22.34 -25.57 18.95
C GLU A 620 -23.06 -24.32 18.39
N ILE A 621 -22.50 -23.13 18.62
CA ILE A 621 -22.90 -21.88 17.96
C ILE A 621 -22.60 -21.93 16.45
N ARG A 622 -21.68 -22.78 15.97
CA ARG A 622 -21.37 -22.96 14.53
C ARG A 622 -22.47 -23.63 13.72
N ARG A 623 -23.47 -24.27 14.35
CA ARG A 623 -24.73 -24.63 13.65
C ARG A 623 -25.56 -23.37 13.29
N LEU A 624 -25.25 -22.22 13.89
CA LEU A 624 -25.83 -20.90 13.66
C LEU A 624 -24.72 -19.85 13.45
N ARG A 625 -24.05 -19.94 12.29
CA ARG A 625 -23.12 -18.97 11.64
C ARG A 625 -22.70 -17.71 12.45
N CYS A 626 -21.47 -17.66 13.00
CA CYS A 626 -20.52 -16.54 12.77
C CYS A 626 -19.06 -16.77 13.26
N VAL A 627 -18.14 -16.37 12.37
CA VAL A 627 -16.75 -15.83 12.37
C VAL A 627 -15.91 -15.72 13.67
N ARG A 628 -14.61 -16.04 13.53
CA ARG A 628 -13.57 -16.21 14.58
C ARG A 628 -12.60 -15.00 14.62
N LEU A 629 -12.10 -14.70 15.83
CA LEU A 629 -11.29 -13.53 16.20
C LEU A 629 -10.06 -13.16 15.34
N ASN A 630 -9.92 -11.84 15.21
CA ASN A 630 -8.76 -10.96 15.00
C ASN A 630 -7.35 -11.53 15.26
N CYS A 631 -6.49 -11.44 14.23
CA CYS A 631 -5.03 -11.46 14.31
C CYS A 631 -4.48 -10.30 13.45
N HIS A 632 -4.59 -9.06 13.94
CA HIS A 632 -3.81 -7.89 13.48
C HIS A 632 -3.80 -6.83 14.59
N LEU A 633 -3.11 -7.18 15.68
CA LEU A 633 -2.63 -6.39 16.84
C LEU A 633 -2.46 -7.39 17.99
N PRO A 634 -1.33 -8.13 18.06
CA PRO A 634 -1.15 -9.12 19.11
C PRO A 634 -0.85 -8.37 20.41
N LEU A 635 -1.65 -8.61 21.46
CA LEU A 635 -1.22 -8.86 22.86
C LEU A 635 -2.25 -8.44 23.94
N VAL A 636 -3.16 -7.50 23.65
CA VAL A 636 -3.97 -6.90 24.73
C VAL A 636 -5.20 -7.75 25.14
N SER A 637 -5.83 -8.49 24.22
CA SER A 637 -7.13 -9.11 24.53
C SER A 637 -7.08 -10.49 25.21
N ARG A 638 -5.97 -11.24 25.11
CA ARG A 638 -5.88 -12.61 25.64
C ARG A 638 -5.55 -12.72 27.13
N ALA A 639 -4.94 -11.69 27.72
CA ALA A 639 -4.55 -11.66 29.13
C ALA A 639 -5.75 -11.60 30.12
N ALA A 640 -6.94 -11.21 29.65
CA ALA A 640 -8.10 -11.02 30.52
C ALA A 640 -8.90 -12.32 30.80
N ALA A 641 -8.59 -13.44 30.13
CA ALA A 641 -9.39 -14.67 30.18
C ALA A 641 -8.84 -15.80 31.09
N ALA A 642 -7.67 -15.62 31.73
CA ALA A 642 -6.98 -16.68 32.49
C ALA A 642 -7.20 -16.74 34.04
N PRO A 643 -8.44 -16.77 34.60
CA PRO A 643 -8.60 -17.20 36.00
C PRO A 643 -9.07 -18.65 36.23
N TRP A 644 -9.24 -19.49 35.21
CA TRP A 644 -9.99 -20.76 35.37
C TRP A 644 -9.17 -22.06 35.45
N LEU A 645 -7.83 -22.00 35.50
CA LEU A 645 -7.01 -23.23 35.61
C LEU A 645 -6.43 -23.50 37.02
N SER A 646 -6.68 -22.66 38.03
CA SER A 646 -6.11 -22.87 39.38
C SER A 646 -6.99 -23.66 40.35
N SER A 647 -8.13 -24.23 39.92
CA SER A 647 -8.99 -25.03 40.81
C SER A 647 -9.20 -26.49 40.37
N ALA A 648 -8.51 -26.97 39.33
CA ALA A 648 -8.72 -28.32 38.80
C ALA A 648 -7.46 -29.24 38.78
N SER A 649 -6.32 -28.83 39.36
CA SER A 649 -5.11 -29.66 39.41
C SER A 649 -4.65 -29.95 40.84
N THR A 650 -5.51 -30.59 41.63
CA THR A 650 -5.04 -31.33 42.81
C THR A 650 -5.04 -32.81 42.43
N GLY A 651 -3.88 -33.30 42.01
CA GLY A 651 -3.63 -34.73 41.80
C GLY A 651 -3.44 -35.11 40.35
N TYR A 652 -2.21 -34.96 39.82
CA TYR A 652 -1.55 -35.96 38.98
C TYR A 652 -0.06 -35.59 38.91
N ARG A 653 0.77 -36.28 39.69
CA ARG A 653 2.23 -36.30 39.52
C ARG A 653 2.53 -37.12 38.26
N MET A 654 3.06 -36.51 37.20
CA MET A 654 3.65 -37.28 36.09
C MET A 654 5.14 -37.50 36.34
N MET A 655 5.50 -38.79 36.40
CA MET A 655 6.86 -39.30 36.50
C MET A 655 7.67 -38.90 35.27
N ALA A 656 8.91 -38.50 35.51
CA ALA A 656 9.94 -38.37 34.50
C ALA A 656 10.32 -39.76 33.93
N ALA A 657 10.38 -39.88 32.61
CA ALA A 657 11.07 -40.97 31.94
C ALA A 657 12.05 -40.38 30.92
N SER A 658 13.30 -40.25 31.36
CA SER A 658 14.49 -40.08 30.54
C SER A 658 14.69 -41.29 29.64
N ARG A 659 14.92 -41.09 28.33
CA ARG A 659 15.75 -41.98 27.51
C ARG A 659 16.24 -41.26 26.25
N GLN A 660 17.55 -41.32 26.06
CA GLN A 660 18.35 -40.91 24.90
C GLN A 660 19.11 -42.19 24.43
N PRO A 661 19.83 -42.19 23.29
CA PRO A 661 19.40 -42.79 22.03
C PRO A 661 20.28 -43.99 21.60
N GLU A 662 19.79 -44.81 20.67
CA GLU A 662 20.66 -45.69 19.87
C GLU A 662 20.22 -45.71 18.41
N GLY A 663 21.19 -45.59 17.51
CA GLY A 663 21.00 -45.70 16.07
C GLY A 663 21.40 -47.07 15.54
N SER A 664 20.91 -47.43 14.36
CA SER A 664 21.71 -48.10 13.33
C SER A 664 20.98 -48.20 11.98
N LYS A 665 21.82 -48.01 10.96
CA LYS A 665 21.72 -48.16 9.51
C LYS A 665 20.88 -49.37 9.00
N ASN A 666 20.13 -49.20 7.89
CA ASN A 666 20.44 -49.78 6.56
C ASN A 666 19.23 -49.83 5.58
N SER A 667 19.42 -49.17 4.42
CA SER A 667 19.17 -49.59 3.01
C SER A 667 17.88 -50.33 2.52
N PHE A 668 17.15 -49.61 1.63
CA PHE A 668 16.57 -50.00 0.29
C PHE A 668 15.50 -51.13 0.16
N PRO A 669 14.75 -51.24 -0.98
CA PRO A 669 14.31 -50.27 -2.00
C PRO A 669 12.79 -50.37 -2.39
N ALA A 670 12.39 -49.53 -3.33
CA ALA A 670 11.09 -49.45 -4.01
C ALA A 670 10.73 -50.63 -4.94
N ALA A 671 9.43 -50.92 -5.08
CA ALA A 671 8.75 -51.55 -6.24
C ALA A 671 7.23 -51.34 -6.04
N SER A 672 6.54 -50.48 -6.81
CA SER A 672 5.99 -50.66 -8.17
C SER A 672 4.67 -51.46 -8.25
N SER A 673 3.68 -50.76 -8.79
CA SER A 673 2.50 -51.23 -9.54
C SER A 673 1.41 -52.05 -8.82
N CYS A 674 0.18 -51.52 -8.84
CA CYS A 674 -0.95 -52.32 -9.28
C CYS A 674 -1.99 -51.46 -10.01
N ARG A 675 -2.46 -51.99 -11.13
CA ARG A 675 -3.26 -51.36 -12.18
C ARG A 675 -4.74 -51.21 -11.82
N ARG A 676 -5.33 -50.16 -12.40
CA ARG A 676 -6.67 -50.07 -13.02
C ARG A 676 -7.59 -51.30 -12.88
N ARG A 677 -8.81 -51.07 -12.40
CA ARG A 677 -10.04 -51.56 -13.06
C ARG A 677 -11.07 -50.42 -13.17
N ARG A 678 -11.38 -50.08 -14.42
CA ARG A 678 -12.64 -49.46 -14.83
C ARG A 678 -13.67 -50.58 -15.00
N SER A 679 -14.91 -50.35 -14.58
CA SER A 679 -16.10 -50.93 -15.21
C SER A 679 -17.16 -49.84 -15.34
N GLN A 680 -17.57 -49.62 -16.59
CA GLN A 680 -18.86 -49.03 -16.99
C GLN A 680 -20.00 -49.83 -16.33
N GLY A 681 -21.21 -49.36 -16.07
CA GLY A 681 -21.96 -48.19 -16.50
C GLY A 681 -23.42 -48.67 -16.54
N GLU A 682 -24.37 -47.91 -15.99
CA GLU A 682 -25.79 -48.14 -16.29
C GLU A 682 -26.60 -46.87 -16.08
N ASN A 683 -27.51 -46.65 -17.03
CA ASN A 683 -28.31 -45.46 -17.24
C ASN A 683 -29.47 -45.35 -16.25
N GLY A 684 -29.84 -44.12 -15.90
CA GLY A 684 -31.06 -43.81 -15.17
C GLY A 684 -31.48 -42.36 -15.37
N VAL A 685 -32.06 -42.07 -16.53
CA VAL A 685 -32.87 -40.86 -16.77
C VAL A 685 -34.17 -41.00 -15.96
N VAL A 686 -34.68 -39.90 -15.38
CA VAL A 686 -36.10 -39.46 -15.43
C VAL A 686 -36.47 -38.50 -14.28
N ARG A 687 -37.03 -37.34 -14.70
CA ARG A 687 -38.03 -36.43 -14.07
C ARG A 687 -37.61 -35.40 -13.02
N THR A 688 -37.63 -34.15 -13.50
CA THR A 688 -38.15 -32.96 -12.81
C THR A 688 -39.59 -33.15 -12.30
N PRO A 689 -39.99 -32.35 -11.30
CA PRO A 689 -41.27 -31.66 -11.41
C PRO A 689 -41.13 -30.15 -11.18
N ALA A 690 -41.82 -29.43 -12.06
CA ALA A 690 -42.15 -28.03 -11.93
C ALA A 690 -43.24 -27.81 -10.85
N GLY A 691 -43.29 -26.58 -10.34
CA GLY A 691 -44.53 -25.95 -9.89
C GLY A 691 -44.64 -25.69 -8.39
N ARG A 692 -44.46 -24.43 -7.98
CA ARG A 692 -45.58 -23.59 -7.53
C ARG A 692 -45.14 -22.12 -7.32
N SER A 693 -45.92 -21.29 -7.99
CA SER A 693 -46.05 -19.83 -7.95
C SER A 693 -46.81 -19.33 -6.72
N PHE A 694 -46.43 -18.16 -6.19
CA PHE A 694 -47.25 -17.12 -5.52
C PHE A 694 -46.41 -15.82 -5.58
N LEU A 695 -46.63 -14.83 -6.45
CA LEU A 695 -47.63 -13.74 -6.49
C LEU A 695 -47.77 -12.91 -5.19
N TYR A 696 -47.30 -11.65 -5.27
CA TYR A 696 -47.73 -10.38 -4.62
C TYR A 696 -47.77 -10.32 -3.07
N GLN A 697 -47.59 -9.17 -2.39
CA GLN A 697 -48.02 -7.82 -2.72
C GLN A 697 -47.30 -6.77 -1.85
N HIS A 698 -47.16 -5.56 -2.40
CA HIS A 698 -46.89 -4.30 -1.72
C HIS A 698 -47.73 -4.10 -0.44
N HIS A 699 -47.11 -3.52 0.59
CA HIS A 699 -47.57 -2.27 1.19
C HIS A 699 -46.41 -1.50 1.82
#